data_AF-A0A954KYK5-F1
#
_entry.id   AF-A0A954KYK5-F1
#
_cell.length_a   1.000
_cell.length_b   1.000
_cell.length_c   1.000
_cell.angle_alpha   90.00
_cell.angle_beta   90.00
_cell.angle_gamma   90.00
#
_symmetry.space_group_name_H-M   'P 1'
#
loop_
_entity.id
_entity.type
_entity.pdbx_description
1 polymer ?
#
loop_
_entity_poly.entity_id
_entity_poly.type
_entity_poly.pdbx_seq_one_letter_code
_entity_poly.pdbx_strand_id
1 'polypeptide(L)'
;ADPAAPNGDGAFVVVSGNVINQSFDPSPQHPGHGMQINASNASRIINFSSINDTVLLNKGDGIALAARDTARVDSLTIQGANIDRNNGRGINLEAHDGAIINANSTIGGYDIVALGQNVIAGQRYVEGNVITGNTGDGVRFLASGGAVINGNLIANTITSNGGNGANLVVDNGGTLNFGTTANNEVISRNNILNNTGAGIQLSSSVTATGPAGRIDALVQNNTISGNLGGGIMSEMFGVTTSNIVNLNVGGSAAQANTIDGNSVAGVSFAVSGNGQGTFSLTNASVSNTLADANGLFGDGVVLTRADSSLLTAVVDRVTASGNVGDGLRVDVSGNEKTDPNQPLTGTLNTVDWTNSLFNENGNNGASFTVRGDAQLIADGSNNVLTGNGLNGVQVRTTGNASLGDATIGLPPGQRVVMQGITSTNNGQDGFNISATDDSRTLLEITSNRTAPAAVGLHAGLNKNGDTNISGNGRDGIRISTTGGTSDILVTAGTGNTTIDGNGTAAGGNGIRWDAAGTSDAIVRVEKTTITNSIAGLSEDTNGNGILDAGEDTNGNSDIDVADGDGVQYNITGRTTATLIVGGNGVGNTIRNNADDGVAVTATGSGVNVSRPIVSIVDNTIGGELNGMAAGNGGDGVSLNVFGGTAIGLAPGAVDAIGPLGDGDGLSIPENDGVQENGPIVQLTLTDNVVSYNGHRGVNVLLTGAAGERDRENGNALFDPVRITLTGNTIASSGDEGVYYRADSDMNQSRFVYLENPTIGPPNARVLLFDNTNYSPFRAEFTSLNGGSVNGNTAYLSPYLNLRTVQNSLLTVTGNTVQNNGVNAVTGEGMFIEVGTGAYVAADVRDNTFGGNLDEDFHTESFLSAGNTFNSVDNTAIETFDFVYLDDTAQLDLRFTNNAGNMIDVTSNGAIYTNADPLKTQFFGTIGVTQRQADLFQIDDGNNLDNPNNTFINFGITQDIDGTFSANGYNLRGIADPLFPNLGFAPFLP
;
A
#
# COMPACT_ATOMS: atom_id res chain seq x y z
N ALA A 1 -10.60 -22.10 -66.77
CA ALA A 1 -11.38 -22.55 -67.94
C ALA A 1 -11.81 -23.99 -67.69
N ASP A 2 -13.11 -24.19 -67.49
CA ASP A 2 -13.86 -25.44 -67.63
C ASP A 2 -15.29 -25.04 -68.08
N PRO A 3 -15.82 -25.50 -69.24
CA PRO A 3 -17.05 -24.98 -69.81
C PRO A 3 -18.23 -25.94 -69.59
N ALA A 4 -19.02 -25.73 -68.53
CA ALA A 4 -20.42 -26.16 -68.47
C ALA A 4 -21.17 -25.43 -67.33
N ALA A 5 -21.76 -24.27 -67.64
CA ALA A 5 -22.75 -23.61 -66.78
C ALA A 5 -24.17 -24.11 -67.14
N PRO A 6 -25.17 -23.99 -66.24
CA PRO A 6 -25.95 -22.75 -66.27
C PRO A 6 -26.48 -22.31 -64.90
N ASN A 7 -26.10 -21.09 -64.48
CA ASN A 7 -27.02 -20.02 -64.05
C ASN A 7 -26.20 -18.83 -63.52
N GLY A 8 -26.11 -17.78 -64.33
CA GLY A 8 -26.38 -16.42 -63.86
C GLY A 8 -25.40 -15.71 -62.91
N ASP A 9 -24.14 -16.09 -62.81
CA ASP A 9 -23.13 -15.26 -62.13
C ASP A 9 -22.28 -14.52 -63.16
N GLY A 10 -22.29 -13.19 -63.09
CA GLY A 10 -21.33 -12.32 -63.77
C GLY A 10 -19.94 -12.51 -63.18
N ALA A 11 -19.32 -13.67 -63.44
CA ALA A 11 -17.96 -13.97 -63.06
C ALA A 11 -16.99 -13.21 -63.99
N PHE A 12 -16.51 -12.05 -63.55
CA PHE A 12 -15.37 -11.41 -64.19
C PHE A 12 -14.09 -12.16 -63.76
N VAL A 13 -13.62 -13.07 -64.62
CA VAL A 13 -12.31 -13.73 -64.44
C VAL A 13 -11.22 -12.77 -64.93
N VAL A 14 -10.54 -12.09 -64.00
CA VAL A 14 -9.31 -11.35 -64.34
C VAL A 14 -8.12 -12.30 -64.22
N VAL A 15 -7.64 -12.77 -65.38
CA VAL A 15 -6.26 -13.23 -65.53
C VAL A 15 -5.43 -11.98 -65.81
N SER A 16 -4.67 -11.50 -64.82
CA SER A 16 -3.70 -10.38 -64.91
C SER A 16 -4.20 -9.13 -65.67
N GLY A 17 -4.76 -8.15 -64.95
CA GLY A 17 -5.24 -6.91 -65.57
C GLY A 17 -5.20 -5.72 -64.60
N ASN A 18 -4.95 -4.52 -65.16
CA ASN A 18 -5.06 -3.26 -64.44
C ASN A 18 -6.51 -2.75 -64.57
N VAL A 19 -7.18 -2.51 -63.45
CA VAL A 19 -8.47 -1.80 -63.40
C VAL A 19 -8.18 -0.35 -63.00
N ILE A 20 -8.53 0.59 -63.87
CA ILE A 20 -8.22 2.02 -63.70
C ILE A 20 -9.45 2.85 -64.06
N ASN A 21 -9.85 3.75 -63.16
CA ASN A 21 -10.94 4.73 -63.33
C ASN A 21 -12.31 4.11 -63.67
N GLN A 22 -12.69 3.01 -63.03
CA GLN A 22 -14.00 2.36 -63.22
C GLN A 22 -15.00 2.76 -62.13
N SER A 23 -16.29 2.78 -62.48
CA SER A 23 -17.39 2.95 -61.53
C SER A 23 -18.19 1.65 -61.46
N PHE A 24 -18.25 1.05 -60.27
CA PHE A 24 -19.01 -0.17 -59.99
C PHE A 24 -20.22 0.18 -59.12
N ASP A 25 -21.38 0.27 -59.77
CA ASP A 25 -22.70 0.53 -59.15
C ASP A 25 -23.69 -0.54 -59.66
N PRO A 26 -24.06 -1.54 -58.84
CA PRO A 26 -25.01 -2.54 -59.27
C PRO A 26 -26.43 -1.97 -59.25
N SER A 27 -27.12 -2.12 -60.38
CA SER A 27 -28.59 -2.08 -60.43
C SER A 27 -29.19 -2.87 -59.25
N PRO A 28 -30.28 -2.40 -58.61
CA PRO A 28 -30.89 -3.01 -57.42
C PRO A 28 -31.31 -4.49 -57.57
N GLN A 29 -31.15 -5.07 -58.76
CA GLN A 29 -31.45 -6.46 -59.11
C GLN A 29 -30.26 -7.45 -59.03
N HIS A 30 -29.02 -7.02 -58.77
CA HIS A 30 -27.87 -7.95 -58.72
C HIS A 30 -27.33 -8.19 -57.28
N PRO A 31 -27.18 -9.45 -56.83
CA PRO A 31 -26.61 -9.80 -55.54
C PRO A 31 -25.09 -10.05 -55.67
N GLY A 32 -24.24 -9.21 -55.08
CA GLY A 32 -22.80 -9.48 -55.12
C GLY A 32 -21.93 -8.43 -54.42
N HIS A 33 -20.65 -8.78 -54.31
CA HIS A 33 -19.55 -7.85 -54.02
C HIS A 33 -19.37 -6.88 -55.20
N GLY A 34 -18.73 -5.73 -54.97
CA GLY A 34 -18.38 -4.81 -56.06
C GLY A 34 -17.35 -5.41 -57.00
N MET A 35 -16.22 -5.83 -56.45
CA MET A 35 -15.19 -6.59 -57.15
C MET A 35 -14.84 -7.86 -56.36
N GLN A 36 -14.84 -9.02 -57.01
CA GLN A 36 -14.55 -10.30 -56.38
C GLN A 36 -13.44 -11.06 -57.11
N ILE A 37 -12.44 -11.52 -56.38
CA ILE A 37 -11.28 -12.26 -56.88
C ILE A 37 -11.14 -13.54 -56.07
N ASN A 38 -11.19 -14.70 -56.73
CA ASN A 38 -11.05 -16.00 -56.08
C ASN A 38 -9.86 -16.75 -56.69
N ALA A 39 -8.85 -17.08 -55.86
CA ALA A 39 -7.71 -17.91 -56.19
C ALA A 39 -7.74 -19.20 -55.36
N SER A 40 -7.56 -20.36 -55.98
CA SER A 40 -7.56 -21.66 -55.29
C SER A 40 -6.52 -22.61 -55.89
N ASN A 41 -6.32 -23.77 -55.28
CA ASN A 41 -5.34 -24.78 -55.70
C ASN A 41 -3.92 -24.19 -55.85
N ALA A 42 -3.19 -24.53 -56.92
CA ALA A 42 -1.87 -23.97 -57.23
C ALA A 42 -1.93 -22.73 -58.12
N SER A 43 -3.02 -21.96 -58.09
CA SER A 43 -3.17 -20.75 -58.92
C SER A 43 -2.25 -19.62 -58.44
N ARG A 44 -1.79 -18.82 -59.39
CA ARG A 44 -0.85 -17.71 -59.13
C ARG A 44 -1.32 -16.42 -59.80
N ILE A 45 -1.65 -15.40 -59.01
CA ILE A 45 -1.94 -14.04 -59.46
C ILE A 45 -0.65 -13.25 -59.38
N ILE A 46 -0.07 -12.92 -60.53
CA ILE A 46 1.23 -12.22 -60.60
C ILE A 46 1.09 -10.75 -60.18
N ASN A 47 0.04 -10.07 -60.65
CA ASN A 47 -0.24 -8.70 -60.28
C ASN A 47 -1.74 -8.42 -60.42
N PHE A 48 -2.30 -7.74 -59.43
CA PHE A 48 -3.62 -7.13 -59.49
C PHE A 48 -3.52 -5.67 -59.04
N SER A 49 -4.14 -4.76 -59.79
CA SER A 49 -4.25 -3.35 -59.41
C SER A 49 -5.67 -2.80 -59.60
N SER A 50 -6.21 -2.16 -58.57
CA SER A 50 -7.40 -1.30 -58.62
C SER A 50 -6.98 0.12 -58.28
N ILE A 51 -7.16 1.07 -59.21
CA ILE A 51 -6.63 2.42 -59.10
C ILE A 51 -7.69 3.46 -59.47
N ASN A 52 -7.96 4.39 -58.56
CA ASN A 52 -8.95 5.47 -58.72
C ASN A 52 -10.35 4.95 -59.09
N ASP A 53 -10.69 3.76 -58.62
CA ASP A 53 -12.00 3.14 -58.85
C ASP A 53 -13.02 3.65 -57.82
N THR A 54 -14.29 3.76 -58.24
CA THR A 54 -15.41 4.06 -57.35
C THR A 54 -16.27 2.81 -57.18
N VAL A 55 -16.45 2.35 -55.95
CA VAL A 55 -17.15 1.11 -55.59
C VAL A 55 -18.20 1.43 -54.52
N LEU A 56 -19.47 1.52 -54.92
CA LEU A 56 -20.52 2.01 -54.02
C LEU A 56 -21.80 1.16 -54.03
N LEU A 57 -22.53 1.18 -52.91
CA LEU A 57 -23.86 0.61 -52.74
C LEU A 57 -23.98 -0.90 -53.07
N ASN A 58 -22.91 -1.67 -52.91
CA ASN A 58 -22.94 -3.11 -53.15
C ASN A 58 -23.65 -3.86 -52.01
N LYS A 59 -24.24 -5.03 -52.32
CA LYS A 59 -24.93 -5.86 -51.31
C LYS A 59 -23.99 -6.68 -50.41
N GLY A 60 -22.75 -6.88 -50.83
CA GLY A 60 -21.66 -7.48 -50.05
C GLY A 60 -20.46 -6.52 -49.95
N ASP A 61 -19.25 -7.07 -49.82
CA ASP A 61 -18.03 -6.27 -49.72
C ASP A 61 -17.76 -5.42 -50.99
N GLY A 62 -17.05 -4.30 -50.83
CA GLY A 62 -16.60 -3.47 -51.96
C GLY A 62 -15.60 -4.21 -52.83
N ILE A 63 -14.42 -4.52 -52.29
CA ILE A 63 -13.40 -5.35 -52.96
C ILE A 63 -13.11 -6.59 -52.10
N ALA A 64 -13.39 -7.78 -52.63
CA ALA A 64 -13.16 -9.06 -51.97
C ALA A 64 -12.13 -9.89 -52.73
N LEU A 65 -11.09 -10.36 -52.03
CA LEU A 65 -10.11 -11.32 -52.54
C LEU A 65 -9.98 -12.50 -51.59
N ALA A 66 -10.19 -13.71 -52.09
CA ALA A 66 -9.99 -14.94 -51.34
C ALA A 66 -8.96 -15.84 -52.04
N ALA A 67 -7.91 -16.24 -51.31
CA ALA A 67 -6.90 -17.23 -51.72
C ALA A 67 -7.01 -18.49 -50.85
N ARG A 68 -7.04 -19.67 -51.46
CA ARG A 68 -7.21 -20.96 -50.78
C ARG A 68 -6.16 -21.99 -51.23
N ASP A 69 -5.96 -23.02 -50.43
CA ASP A 69 -4.97 -24.07 -50.65
C ASP A 69 -3.57 -23.47 -50.83
N THR A 70 -2.80 -23.91 -51.82
CA THR A 70 -1.46 -23.38 -52.14
C THR A 70 -1.47 -22.13 -53.03
N ALA A 71 -2.60 -21.41 -53.13
CA ALA A 71 -2.72 -20.29 -54.07
C ALA A 71 -1.83 -19.11 -53.66
N ARG A 72 -1.33 -18.38 -54.65
CA ARG A 72 -0.39 -17.27 -54.42
C ARG A 72 -0.80 -16.00 -55.14
N VAL A 73 -0.89 -14.89 -54.42
CA VAL A 73 -0.96 -13.53 -54.96
C VAL A 73 0.38 -12.86 -54.72
N ASP A 74 1.12 -12.56 -55.79
CA ASP A 74 2.48 -12.02 -55.69
C ASP A 74 2.51 -10.50 -55.49
N SER A 75 1.50 -9.79 -55.98
CA SER A 75 1.43 -8.33 -55.93
C SER A 75 -0.03 -7.88 -55.96
N LEU A 76 -0.42 -7.07 -54.98
CA LEU A 76 -1.76 -6.49 -54.85
C LEU A 76 -1.65 -4.98 -54.57
N THR A 77 -2.27 -4.19 -55.45
CA THR A 77 -2.37 -2.73 -55.32
C THR A 77 -3.83 -2.28 -55.32
N ILE A 78 -4.25 -1.52 -54.31
CA ILE A 78 -5.54 -0.82 -54.24
C ILE A 78 -5.24 0.63 -53.84
N GLN A 79 -5.40 1.57 -54.76
CA GLN A 79 -4.94 2.95 -54.58
C GLN A 79 -5.97 3.97 -55.09
N GLY A 80 -6.14 5.10 -54.38
CA GLY A 80 -7.04 6.19 -54.76
C GLY A 80 -8.51 5.79 -54.92
N ALA A 81 -8.91 4.62 -54.43
CA ALA A 81 -10.26 4.12 -54.59
C ALA A 81 -11.24 4.82 -53.62
N ASN A 82 -12.48 5.04 -54.08
CA ASN A 82 -13.58 5.50 -53.26
C ASN A 82 -14.57 4.35 -53.03
N ILE A 83 -14.59 3.80 -51.82
CA ILE A 83 -15.36 2.60 -51.45
C ILE A 83 -16.42 2.99 -50.41
N ASP A 84 -17.67 3.15 -50.84
CA ASP A 84 -18.70 3.88 -50.09
C ASP A 84 -20.04 3.11 -49.95
N ARG A 85 -20.60 3.05 -48.73
CA ARG A 85 -21.94 2.49 -48.43
C ARG A 85 -22.21 1.07 -48.94
N ASN A 86 -21.22 0.17 -48.86
CA ASN A 86 -21.44 -1.24 -49.17
C ASN A 86 -22.05 -1.98 -47.97
N ASN A 87 -22.98 -2.89 -48.22
CA ASN A 87 -23.62 -3.74 -47.21
C ASN A 87 -22.74 -4.96 -46.84
N GLY A 88 -21.48 -4.67 -46.55
CA GLY A 88 -20.41 -5.61 -46.23
C GLY A 88 -19.20 -4.82 -45.78
N ARG A 89 -18.00 -5.33 -46.02
CA ARG A 89 -16.73 -4.65 -45.75
C ARG A 89 -16.34 -3.74 -46.91
N GLY A 90 -15.48 -2.75 -46.67
CA GLY A 90 -14.89 -1.98 -47.78
C GLY A 90 -13.95 -2.84 -48.61
N ILE A 91 -12.86 -3.31 -47.99
CA ILE A 91 -11.89 -4.26 -48.58
C ILE A 91 -11.82 -5.51 -47.70
N ASN A 92 -11.88 -6.69 -48.29
CA ASN A 92 -11.79 -7.97 -47.59
C ASN A 92 -10.77 -8.90 -48.26
N LEU A 93 -9.66 -9.20 -47.58
CA LEU A 93 -8.63 -10.12 -48.05
C LEU A 93 -8.58 -11.36 -47.15
N GLU A 94 -8.77 -12.53 -47.74
CA GLU A 94 -8.83 -13.80 -47.02
C GLU A 94 -7.83 -14.81 -47.60
N ALA A 95 -6.97 -15.37 -46.75
CA ALA A 95 -6.04 -16.45 -47.09
C ALA A 95 -6.32 -17.68 -46.22
N HIS A 96 -6.47 -18.84 -46.85
CA HIS A 96 -6.77 -20.11 -46.19
C HIS A 96 -5.80 -21.20 -46.62
N ASP A 97 -5.55 -22.16 -45.72
CA ASP A 97 -4.95 -23.47 -46.03
C ASP A 97 -3.58 -23.44 -46.72
N GLY A 98 -2.66 -22.61 -46.21
CA GLY A 98 -1.29 -22.45 -46.74
C GLY A 98 -1.16 -21.44 -47.89
N ALA A 99 -2.24 -20.73 -48.24
CA ALA A 99 -2.22 -19.72 -49.29
C ALA A 99 -1.35 -18.51 -48.89
N ILE A 100 -0.84 -17.79 -49.89
CA ILE A 100 0.01 -16.61 -49.68
C ILE A 100 -0.57 -15.41 -50.42
N ILE A 101 -0.89 -14.34 -49.71
CA ILE A 101 -1.22 -13.03 -50.29
C ILE A 101 -0.11 -12.04 -49.98
N ASN A 102 0.58 -11.53 -51.00
CA ASN A 102 1.51 -10.42 -50.87
C ASN A 102 0.81 -9.13 -51.29
N ALA A 103 0.28 -8.44 -50.28
CA ALA A 103 -0.36 -7.13 -50.35
C ALA A 103 0.54 -6.02 -49.81
N ASN A 104 1.85 -6.21 -49.85
CA ASN A 104 2.86 -5.24 -49.45
C ASN A 104 3.25 -4.25 -50.57
N SER A 105 2.59 -4.33 -51.74
CA SER A 105 2.75 -3.34 -52.81
C SER A 105 2.16 -2.00 -52.38
N THR A 106 0.83 -1.80 -52.41
CA THR A 106 0.18 -0.61 -51.81
C THR A 106 -1.32 -0.81 -51.65
N ILE A 107 -1.83 -0.82 -50.42
CA ILE A 107 -3.24 -0.59 -50.09
C ILE A 107 -3.35 0.82 -49.50
N GLY A 108 -3.57 1.80 -50.38
CA GLY A 108 -3.73 3.21 -50.06
C GLY A 108 -2.81 4.14 -50.84
N GLY A 109 -2.35 5.20 -50.19
CA GLY A 109 -1.54 6.25 -50.77
C GLY A 109 -0.06 5.93 -50.77
N TYR A 110 0.70 6.67 -51.57
CA TYR A 110 2.09 6.37 -51.88
C TYR A 110 3.07 7.27 -51.11
N ASP A 111 4.16 6.73 -50.55
CA ASP A 111 5.24 7.52 -49.95
C ASP A 111 6.29 7.93 -51.00
N ILE A 112 6.28 9.19 -51.40
CA ILE A 112 7.24 9.72 -52.40
C ILE A 112 8.68 9.78 -51.88
N VAL A 113 8.88 9.81 -50.55
CA VAL A 113 10.21 9.99 -49.92
C VAL A 113 10.89 8.65 -49.67
N ALA A 114 10.12 7.61 -49.34
CA ALA A 114 10.67 6.31 -48.95
C ALA A 114 10.75 5.27 -50.09
N LEU A 115 9.87 5.30 -51.11
CA LEU A 115 9.63 4.12 -51.96
C LEU A 115 9.80 4.33 -53.48
N GLY A 116 10.14 5.53 -53.95
CA GLY A 116 10.24 5.84 -55.38
C GLY A 116 9.05 6.66 -55.86
N GLN A 117 8.53 6.48 -57.07
CA GLN A 117 7.27 7.11 -57.54
C GLN A 117 6.41 6.05 -58.20
N ASN A 118 5.11 5.96 -57.87
CA ASN A 118 4.19 5.15 -58.67
C ASN A 118 3.74 5.93 -59.91
N VAL A 119 4.49 5.74 -61.02
CA VAL A 119 4.17 6.33 -62.32
C VAL A 119 3.60 5.24 -63.23
N ILE A 120 2.30 5.31 -63.49
CA ILE A 120 1.60 4.39 -64.40
C ILE A 120 1.12 5.20 -65.60
N ALA A 121 1.52 4.79 -66.82
CA ALA A 121 1.20 5.48 -68.07
C ALA A 121 1.55 7.00 -68.10
N GLY A 122 2.56 7.42 -67.33
CA GLY A 122 3.00 8.82 -67.24
C GLY A 122 2.24 9.68 -66.22
N GLN A 123 1.24 9.13 -65.54
CA GLN A 123 0.49 9.81 -64.48
C GLN A 123 1.01 9.42 -63.10
N ARG A 124 1.03 10.39 -62.18
CA ARG A 124 1.47 10.22 -60.79
C ARG A 124 0.27 9.95 -59.89
N TYR A 125 0.31 8.86 -59.14
CA TYR A 125 -0.76 8.47 -58.22
C TYR A 125 -0.24 8.55 -56.78
N VAL A 126 -0.75 9.52 -56.02
CA VAL A 126 -0.35 9.80 -54.63
C VAL A 126 -1.51 9.68 -53.63
N GLU A 127 -2.74 9.58 -54.14
CA GLU A 127 -3.96 9.59 -53.34
C GLU A 127 -4.16 8.25 -52.64
N GLY A 128 -4.56 8.28 -51.36
CA GLY A 128 -4.98 7.09 -50.64
C GLY A 128 -6.46 6.77 -50.83
N ASN A 129 -6.89 5.60 -50.36
CA ASN A 129 -8.28 5.19 -50.51
C ASN A 129 -9.17 5.95 -49.52
N VAL A 130 -10.40 6.22 -49.92
CA VAL A 130 -11.49 6.70 -49.06
C VAL A 130 -12.47 5.54 -48.88
N ILE A 131 -12.60 5.05 -47.66
CA ILE A 131 -13.40 3.87 -47.32
C ILE A 131 -14.42 4.27 -46.26
N THR A 132 -15.69 4.39 -46.64
CA THR A 132 -16.69 5.04 -45.78
C THR A 132 -18.07 4.43 -45.83
N GLY A 133 -18.81 4.51 -44.72
CA GLY A 133 -20.24 4.17 -44.65
C GLY A 133 -20.58 2.70 -44.89
N ASN A 134 -19.61 1.78 -44.91
CA ASN A 134 -19.85 0.36 -45.12
C ASN A 134 -20.47 -0.26 -43.85
N THR A 135 -21.33 -1.27 -43.96
CA THR A 135 -22.01 -1.84 -42.78
C THR A 135 -21.11 -2.76 -41.93
N GLY A 136 -20.01 -3.27 -42.49
CA GLY A 136 -18.99 -4.05 -41.80
C GLY A 136 -17.69 -3.26 -41.60
N ASP A 137 -16.56 -3.97 -41.51
CA ASP A 137 -15.23 -3.36 -41.37
C ASP A 137 -14.86 -2.51 -42.61
N GLY A 138 -14.09 -1.43 -42.41
CA GLY A 138 -13.49 -0.69 -43.52
C GLY A 138 -12.55 -1.58 -44.32
N VAL A 139 -11.57 -2.20 -43.65
CA VAL A 139 -10.64 -3.17 -44.24
C VAL A 139 -10.51 -4.39 -43.35
N ARG A 140 -10.52 -5.59 -43.92
CA ARG A 140 -10.23 -6.85 -43.21
C ARG A 140 -9.15 -7.67 -43.89
N PHE A 141 -8.26 -8.24 -43.08
CA PHE A 141 -7.29 -9.26 -43.44
C PHE A 141 -7.54 -10.49 -42.58
N LEU A 142 -7.73 -11.65 -43.20
CA LEU A 142 -7.97 -12.93 -42.53
C LEU A 142 -6.96 -13.96 -43.00
N ALA A 143 -6.13 -14.50 -42.10
CA ALA A 143 -5.28 -15.66 -42.36
C ALA A 143 -5.76 -16.85 -41.52
N SER A 144 -5.81 -18.05 -42.11
CA SER A 144 -6.22 -19.27 -41.42
C SER A 144 -5.48 -20.50 -41.94
N GLY A 145 -5.41 -21.58 -41.16
CA GLY A 145 -4.90 -22.87 -41.62
C GLY A 145 -3.44 -22.82 -42.11
N GLY A 146 -2.60 -21.99 -41.48
CA GLY A 146 -1.19 -21.81 -41.86
C GLY A 146 -0.96 -20.90 -43.08
N ALA A 147 -1.99 -20.21 -43.56
CA ALA A 147 -1.86 -19.22 -44.63
C ALA A 147 -1.08 -17.96 -44.17
N VAL A 148 -0.55 -17.21 -45.13
CA VAL A 148 0.25 -16.00 -44.90
C VAL A 148 -0.31 -14.81 -45.67
N ILE A 149 -0.49 -13.68 -44.99
CA ILE A 149 -0.71 -12.38 -45.62
C ILE A 149 0.42 -11.43 -45.20
N ASN A 150 1.19 -10.98 -46.18
CA ASN A 150 2.13 -9.87 -46.02
C ASN A 150 1.43 -8.61 -46.52
N GLY A 151 1.11 -7.66 -45.64
CA GLY A 151 0.20 -6.58 -45.97
C GLY A 151 0.68 -5.20 -45.56
N ASN A 152 0.05 -4.18 -46.13
CA ASN A 152 0.19 -2.80 -45.69
C ASN A 152 -1.14 -2.05 -45.70
N LEU A 153 -1.17 -0.91 -45.02
CA LEU A 153 -2.29 0.03 -45.04
C LEU A 153 -1.73 1.43 -44.87
N ILE A 154 -1.68 2.20 -45.95
CA ILE A 154 -0.89 3.44 -45.98
C ILE A 154 -1.75 4.62 -46.44
N ALA A 155 -1.77 5.72 -45.68
CA ALA A 155 -2.37 6.99 -46.10
C ALA A 155 -3.86 6.91 -46.53
N ASN A 156 -4.65 5.99 -45.94
CA ASN A 156 -6.08 5.86 -46.22
C ASN A 156 -6.91 6.77 -45.31
N THR A 157 -8.11 7.12 -45.76
CA THR A 157 -9.18 7.67 -44.92
C THR A 157 -10.26 6.62 -44.75
N ILE A 158 -10.43 6.10 -43.54
CA ILE A 158 -11.37 5.02 -43.21
C ILE A 158 -12.33 5.54 -42.15
N THR A 159 -13.58 5.80 -42.52
CA THR A 159 -14.50 6.50 -41.59
C THR A 159 -15.94 6.01 -41.62
N SER A 160 -16.63 6.13 -40.48
CA SER A 160 -18.08 5.92 -40.41
C SER A 160 -18.53 4.54 -40.87
N ASN A 161 -17.70 3.51 -40.68
CA ASN A 161 -18.06 2.12 -40.98
C ASN A 161 -18.77 1.46 -39.78
N GLY A 162 -19.67 0.52 -40.08
CA GLY A 162 -20.48 -0.25 -39.14
C GLY A 162 -19.73 -1.37 -38.40
N GLY A 163 -18.47 -1.60 -38.75
CA GLY A 163 -17.52 -2.45 -38.03
C GLY A 163 -16.26 -1.67 -37.63
N ASN A 164 -15.11 -2.36 -37.62
CA ASN A 164 -13.82 -1.74 -37.32
C ASN A 164 -13.31 -0.89 -38.50
N GLY A 165 -12.39 0.03 -38.25
CA GLY A 165 -11.65 0.68 -39.33
C GLY A 165 -10.80 -0.33 -40.10
N ALA A 166 -9.90 -1.02 -39.40
CA ALA A 166 -9.12 -2.13 -39.91
C ALA A 166 -9.20 -3.34 -38.97
N ASN A 167 -9.34 -4.55 -39.53
CA ASN A 167 -9.49 -5.79 -38.77
C ASN A 167 -8.49 -6.84 -39.25
N LEU A 168 -7.55 -7.23 -38.40
CA LEU A 168 -6.50 -8.21 -38.67
C LEU A 168 -6.80 -9.49 -37.87
N VAL A 169 -7.18 -10.56 -38.57
CA VAL A 169 -7.65 -11.79 -37.95
C VAL A 169 -6.77 -12.98 -38.34
N VAL A 170 -6.26 -13.69 -37.34
CA VAL A 170 -5.72 -15.05 -37.49
C VAL A 170 -6.71 -16.02 -36.87
N ASP A 171 -7.27 -16.92 -37.66
CA ASP A 171 -8.26 -17.90 -37.21
C ASP A 171 -7.76 -19.33 -37.44
N ASN A 172 -7.60 -20.09 -36.35
CA ASN A 172 -7.07 -21.46 -36.36
C ASN A 172 -5.69 -21.56 -37.03
N GLY A 173 -4.77 -20.68 -36.64
CA GLY A 173 -3.39 -20.62 -37.12
C GLY A 173 -3.20 -19.85 -38.44
N GLY A 174 -1.98 -19.40 -38.74
CA GLY A 174 -1.68 -18.53 -39.88
C GLY A 174 -0.77 -17.36 -39.50
N THR A 175 -0.39 -16.54 -40.47
CA THR A 175 0.49 -15.38 -40.25
C THR A 175 -0.02 -14.13 -40.94
N LEU A 176 -0.19 -13.06 -40.17
CA LEU A 176 -0.34 -11.70 -40.69
C LEU A 176 0.93 -10.91 -40.40
N ASN A 177 1.57 -10.39 -41.44
CA ASN A 177 2.80 -9.63 -41.33
C ASN A 177 2.61 -8.20 -41.86
N PHE A 178 2.56 -7.27 -40.91
CA PHE A 178 2.49 -5.82 -41.04
C PHE A 178 3.61 -5.16 -40.20
N GLY A 179 4.69 -5.89 -39.91
CA GLY A 179 5.74 -5.48 -38.97
C GLY A 179 7.09 -5.14 -39.60
N THR A 180 7.29 -5.37 -40.91
CA THR A 180 8.62 -5.26 -41.56
C THR A 180 8.69 -4.05 -42.50
N THR A 181 9.21 -2.93 -42.02
CA THR A 181 9.35 -1.68 -42.82
C THR A 181 10.19 -1.86 -44.09
N ALA A 182 11.23 -2.70 -44.06
CA ALA A 182 12.08 -2.98 -45.22
C ALA A 182 11.30 -3.60 -46.41
N ASN A 183 10.17 -4.25 -46.12
CA ASN A 183 9.28 -4.85 -47.11
C ASN A 183 7.98 -4.05 -47.29
N ASN A 184 7.91 -2.82 -46.77
CA ASN A 184 6.71 -1.98 -46.78
C ASN A 184 5.50 -2.62 -46.08
N GLU A 185 5.72 -3.49 -45.10
CA GLU A 185 4.69 -4.16 -44.32
C GLU A 185 4.40 -3.32 -43.06
N VAL A 186 3.42 -2.42 -43.14
CA VAL A 186 3.16 -1.40 -42.12
C VAL A 186 1.75 -0.82 -42.19
N ILE A 187 1.21 -0.36 -41.06
CA ILE A 187 -0.01 0.45 -40.97
C ILE A 187 0.40 1.90 -40.65
N SER A 188 0.31 2.81 -41.63
CA SER A 188 0.83 4.17 -41.43
C SER A 188 0.09 5.29 -42.15
N ARG A 189 0.06 6.48 -41.55
CA ARG A 189 -0.52 7.71 -42.15
C ARG A 189 -2.02 7.64 -42.42
N ASN A 190 -2.73 6.69 -41.81
CA ASN A 190 -4.16 6.55 -42.00
C ASN A 190 -4.94 7.50 -41.06
N ASN A 191 -6.08 7.98 -41.55
CA ASN A 191 -7.10 8.65 -40.75
C ASN A 191 -8.25 7.65 -40.53
N ILE A 192 -8.37 7.10 -39.33
CA ILE A 192 -9.34 6.07 -38.98
C ILE A 192 -10.34 6.65 -37.97
N LEU A 193 -11.49 7.10 -38.46
CA LEU A 193 -12.35 8.04 -37.75
C LEU A 193 -13.80 7.57 -37.61
N ASN A 194 -14.39 7.68 -36.42
CA ASN A 194 -15.84 7.51 -36.21
C ASN A 194 -16.41 6.15 -36.67
N ASN A 195 -15.64 5.06 -36.58
CA ASN A 195 -16.17 3.73 -36.84
C ASN A 195 -16.90 3.21 -35.60
N THR A 196 -17.93 2.37 -35.81
CA THR A 196 -18.72 1.83 -34.68
C THR A 196 -18.01 0.68 -33.95
N GLY A 197 -17.04 0.02 -34.59
CA GLY A 197 -16.09 -0.88 -33.94
C GLY A 197 -14.81 -0.15 -33.50
N ALA A 198 -13.71 -0.90 -33.34
CA ALA A 198 -12.41 -0.33 -33.04
C ALA A 198 -11.82 0.41 -34.26
N GLY A 199 -10.90 1.33 -34.04
CA GLY A 199 -10.08 1.88 -35.13
C GLY A 199 -9.28 0.78 -35.82
N ILE A 200 -8.48 0.05 -35.05
CA ILE A 200 -7.74 -1.14 -35.51
C ILE A 200 -7.99 -2.28 -34.52
N GLN A 201 -8.48 -3.42 -35.02
CA GLN A 201 -8.62 -4.66 -34.25
C GLN A 201 -7.59 -5.69 -34.73
N LEU A 202 -6.91 -6.34 -33.78
CA LEU A 202 -6.08 -7.50 -33.98
C LEU A 202 -6.70 -8.65 -33.17
N SER A 203 -6.93 -9.79 -33.81
CA SER A 203 -7.50 -10.96 -33.15
C SER A 203 -6.80 -12.22 -33.59
N SER A 204 -6.27 -13.00 -32.64
CA SER A 204 -5.64 -14.28 -32.94
C SER A 204 -6.24 -15.41 -32.11
N SER A 205 -6.81 -16.41 -32.78
CA SER A 205 -7.32 -17.65 -32.19
C SER A 205 -6.57 -18.87 -32.71
N VAL A 206 -6.06 -19.72 -31.80
CA VAL A 206 -5.38 -20.97 -32.17
C VAL A 206 -5.90 -22.14 -31.33
N THR A 207 -6.21 -23.25 -31.99
CA THR A 207 -6.65 -24.49 -31.34
C THR A 207 -5.45 -25.35 -30.91
N ALA A 208 -5.64 -26.26 -29.93
CA ALA A 208 -4.56 -27.10 -29.38
C ALA A 208 -3.74 -27.89 -30.42
N THR A 209 -4.38 -28.25 -31.53
CA THR A 209 -3.79 -29.07 -32.61
C THR A 209 -3.61 -28.28 -33.91
N GLY A 210 -3.88 -26.97 -33.89
CA GLY A 210 -3.80 -26.10 -35.05
C GLY A 210 -2.37 -25.68 -35.40
N PRO A 211 -2.14 -25.15 -36.62
CA PRO A 211 -0.89 -24.48 -36.96
C PRO A 211 -0.63 -23.28 -36.03
N ALA A 212 0.64 -22.86 -35.94
CA ALA A 212 1.03 -21.66 -35.20
C ALA A 212 0.26 -20.42 -35.70
N GLY A 213 -0.15 -19.55 -34.79
CA GLY A 213 -0.76 -18.26 -35.08
C GLY A 213 0.23 -17.14 -34.85
N ARG A 214 0.33 -16.20 -35.79
CA ARG A 214 1.25 -15.06 -35.67
C ARG A 214 0.66 -13.78 -36.25
N ILE A 215 0.67 -12.71 -35.48
CA ILE A 215 0.41 -11.35 -35.97
C ILE A 215 1.61 -10.48 -35.61
N ASP A 216 2.29 -9.93 -36.63
CA ASP A 216 3.27 -8.87 -36.46
C ASP A 216 2.67 -7.57 -37.00
N ALA A 217 2.55 -6.53 -36.19
CA ALA A 217 1.97 -5.26 -36.60
C ALA A 217 2.80 -4.06 -36.13
N LEU A 218 3.16 -3.20 -37.08
CA LEU A 218 3.74 -1.88 -36.85
C LEU A 218 2.72 -0.80 -37.25
N VAL A 219 2.25 -0.04 -36.27
CA VAL A 219 1.26 1.03 -36.42
C VAL A 219 1.93 2.37 -36.13
N GLN A 220 2.11 3.23 -37.13
CA GLN A 220 2.87 4.49 -36.96
C GLN A 220 2.29 5.67 -37.73
N ASN A 221 2.35 6.88 -37.17
CA ASN A 221 1.88 8.11 -37.81
C ASN A 221 0.41 8.07 -38.24
N ASN A 222 -0.48 7.41 -37.49
CA ASN A 222 -1.92 7.37 -37.78
C ASN A 222 -2.69 8.35 -36.87
N THR A 223 -3.83 8.83 -37.37
CA THR A 223 -4.86 9.52 -36.58
C THR A 223 -6.02 8.55 -36.39
N ILE A 224 -6.30 8.16 -35.14
CA ILE A 224 -7.34 7.19 -34.80
C ILE A 224 -8.28 7.84 -33.79
N SER A 225 -9.50 8.18 -34.19
CA SER A 225 -10.36 9.01 -33.34
C SER A 225 -11.85 8.73 -33.47
N GLY A 226 -12.59 8.90 -32.36
CA GLY A 226 -14.04 8.80 -32.34
C GLY A 226 -14.60 7.39 -32.56
N ASN A 227 -13.77 6.34 -32.47
CA ASN A 227 -14.20 4.97 -32.71
C ASN A 227 -14.85 4.39 -31.43
N LEU A 228 -16.04 3.79 -31.57
CA LEU A 228 -16.86 3.36 -30.42
C LEU A 228 -16.38 2.04 -29.79
N GLY A 229 -15.64 1.22 -30.53
CA GLY A 229 -15.11 -0.06 -30.04
C GLY A 229 -13.66 -0.01 -29.54
N GLY A 230 -13.05 1.17 -29.41
CA GLY A 230 -11.63 1.33 -29.05
C GLY A 230 -10.78 1.99 -30.13
N GLY A 231 -9.61 2.50 -29.75
CA GLY A 231 -8.63 3.02 -30.71
C GLY A 231 -7.89 1.88 -31.41
N ILE A 232 -6.96 1.24 -30.71
CA ILE A 232 -6.26 0.02 -31.15
C ILE A 232 -6.53 -1.09 -30.15
N MET A 233 -7.16 -2.17 -30.59
CA MET A 233 -7.54 -3.30 -29.76
C MET A 233 -6.83 -4.55 -30.24
N SER A 234 -6.18 -5.29 -29.34
CA SER A 234 -5.49 -6.54 -29.65
C SER A 234 -5.88 -7.62 -28.66
N GLU A 235 -6.38 -8.74 -29.17
CA GLU A 235 -6.84 -9.87 -28.37
C GLU A 235 -6.24 -11.18 -28.88
N MET A 236 -5.72 -11.98 -27.95
CA MET A 236 -5.17 -13.29 -28.24
C MET A 236 -5.80 -14.35 -27.34
N PHE A 237 -6.31 -15.42 -27.98
CA PHE A 237 -6.90 -16.58 -27.34
C PHE A 237 -6.25 -17.86 -27.88
N GLY A 238 -5.84 -18.78 -27.01
CA GLY A 238 -5.40 -20.10 -27.45
C GLY A 238 -4.62 -20.89 -26.41
N VAL A 239 -4.67 -22.21 -26.50
CA VAL A 239 -4.05 -23.14 -25.53
C VAL A 239 -2.68 -23.66 -25.98
N THR A 240 -2.03 -22.98 -26.93
CA THR A 240 -0.73 -23.38 -27.47
C THR A 240 0.30 -22.26 -27.32
N THR A 241 1.54 -22.62 -27.00
CA THR A 241 2.69 -21.70 -26.94
C THR A 241 3.10 -21.10 -28.28
N SER A 242 2.53 -21.58 -29.38
CA SER A 242 2.79 -21.12 -30.74
C SER A 242 1.84 -20.01 -31.22
N ASN A 243 1.02 -19.44 -30.33
CA ASN A 243 0.23 -18.25 -30.65
C ASN A 243 0.98 -16.99 -30.22
N ILE A 244 1.33 -16.13 -31.19
CA ILE A 244 2.23 -14.98 -31.00
C ILE A 244 1.58 -13.71 -31.55
N VAL A 245 1.51 -12.65 -30.75
CA VAL A 245 1.17 -11.31 -31.22
C VAL A 245 2.27 -10.33 -30.84
N ASN A 246 2.84 -9.67 -31.85
CA ASN A 246 3.82 -8.60 -31.69
C ASN A 246 3.21 -7.29 -32.21
N LEU A 247 2.89 -6.38 -31.28
CA LEU A 247 2.28 -5.09 -31.61
C LEU A 247 3.24 -3.95 -31.24
N ASN A 248 3.70 -3.22 -32.26
CA ASN A 248 4.50 -2.03 -32.12
C ASN A 248 3.69 -0.81 -32.57
N VAL A 249 3.42 0.11 -31.65
CA VAL A 249 2.67 1.34 -31.88
C VAL A 249 3.60 2.53 -31.70
N GLY A 250 3.84 3.24 -32.80
CA GLY A 250 4.70 4.41 -32.86
C GLY A 250 6.10 4.11 -33.39
N GLY A 251 7.09 4.86 -32.91
CA GLY A 251 8.48 4.81 -33.39
C GLY A 251 9.25 6.04 -32.95
N SER A 252 9.91 6.73 -33.87
CA SER A 252 10.42 8.09 -33.63
C SER A 252 9.29 9.11 -33.41
N ALA A 253 9.61 10.33 -32.97
CA ALA A 253 8.60 11.40 -32.81
C ALA A 253 7.82 11.72 -34.10
N ALA A 254 8.42 11.54 -35.29
CA ALA A 254 7.73 11.73 -36.57
C ALA A 254 6.82 10.53 -36.95
N GLN A 255 6.93 9.43 -36.21
CA GLN A 255 6.14 8.21 -36.37
C GLN A 255 5.06 8.08 -35.27
N ALA A 256 4.87 9.13 -34.47
CA ALA A 256 3.88 9.22 -33.41
C ALA A 256 2.45 8.99 -33.92
N ASN A 257 1.66 8.17 -33.21
CA ASN A 257 0.22 8.08 -33.47
C ASN A 257 -0.53 9.08 -32.57
N THR A 258 -1.62 9.63 -33.11
CA THR A 258 -2.61 10.39 -32.36
C THR A 258 -3.87 9.55 -32.20
N ILE A 259 -4.20 9.20 -30.96
CA ILE A 259 -5.32 8.33 -30.60
C ILE A 259 -6.22 9.12 -29.66
N ASP A 260 -7.38 9.58 -30.14
CA ASP A 260 -8.16 10.60 -29.42
C ASP A 260 -9.67 10.35 -29.45
N GLY A 261 -10.35 10.46 -28.31
CA GLY A 261 -11.81 10.43 -28.27
C GLY A 261 -12.43 9.08 -28.61
N ASN A 262 -11.70 7.97 -28.46
CA ASN A 262 -12.22 6.62 -28.68
C ASN A 262 -12.90 6.11 -27.39
N SER A 263 -13.91 5.25 -27.51
CA SER A 263 -14.55 4.62 -26.34
C SER A 263 -13.80 3.35 -25.90
N VAL A 264 -14.12 2.81 -24.71
CA VAL A 264 -13.55 1.56 -24.15
C VAL A 264 -12.08 1.72 -23.73
N ALA A 265 -11.17 1.83 -24.70
CA ALA A 265 -9.74 2.02 -24.47
C ALA A 265 -9.11 2.79 -25.63
N GLY A 266 -8.10 3.61 -25.34
CA GLY A 266 -7.28 4.21 -26.38
C GLY A 266 -6.45 3.14 -27.10
N VAL A 267 -5.68 2.36 -26.34
CA VAL A 267 -4.94 1.19 -26.80
C VAL A 267 -5.14 0.04 -25.82
N SER A 268 -5.52 -1.14 -26.28
CA SER A 268 -5.65 -2.36 -25.48
C SER A 268 -4.84 -3.51 -26.08
N PHE A 269 -4.12 -4.23 -25.22
CA PHE A 269 -3.37 -5.43 -25.59
C PHE A 269 -3.62 -6.54 -24.56
N ALA A 270 -4.31 -7.59 -24.98
CA ALA A 270 -4.71 -8.70 -24.13
C ALA A 270 -4.10 -10.03 -24.60
N VAL A 271 -3.52 -10.76 -23.66
CA VAL A 271 -2.82 -12.04 -23.84
C VAL A 271 -3.43 -13.06 -22.88
N SER A 272 -3.89 -14.21 -23.39
CA SER A 272 -4.53 -15.26 -22.57
C SER A 272 -4.16 -16.67 -23.05
N GLY A 273 -4.62 -17.70 -22.30
CA GLY A 273 -4.29 -19.10 -22.53
C GLY A 273 -2.79 -19.36 -22.39
N ASN A 274 -2.18 -19.96 -23.41
CA ASN A 274 -0.74 -20.24 -23.45
C ASN A 274 -0.03 -19.36 -24.49
N GLY A 275 -0.57 -18.18 -24.84
CA GLY A 275 0.00 -17.33 -25.89
C GLY A 275 1.17 -16.44 -25.42
N GLN A 276 2.00 -15.99 -26.37
CA GLN A 276 3.08 -15.02 -26.14
C GLN A 276 2.74 -13.66 -26.77
N GLY A 277 2.71 -12.61 -25.96
CA GLY A 277 2.47 -11.25 -26.41
C GLY A 277 3.65 -10.32 -26.17
N THR A 278 4.10 -9.64 -27.23
CA THR A 278 5.08 -8.55 -27.15
C THR A 278 4.41 -7.24 -27.55
N PHE A 279 4.49 -6.23 -26.68
CA PHE A 279 3.88 -4.93 -26.91
C PHE A 279 4.89 -3.80 -26.79
N SER A 280 4.83 -2.83 -27.68
CA SER A 280 5.56 -1.58 -27.53
C SER A 280 4.67 -0.40 -27.93
N LEU A 281 4.60 0.61 -27.07
CA LEU A 281 3.98 1.90 -27.35
C LEU A 281 5.03 3.00 -27.16
N THR A 282 5.32 3.76 -28.21
CA THR A 282 6.37 4.77 -28.19
C THR A 282 5.97 6.07 -28.90
N ASN A 283 6.22 7.23 -28.28
CA ASN A 283 5.86 8.55 -28.84
C ASN A 283 4.40 8.66 -29.27
N ALA A 284 3.47 8.06 -28.53
CA ALA A 284 2.05 8.14 -28.85
C ALA A 284 1.34 9.15 -27.95
N SER A 285 0.33 9.82 -28.50
CA SER A 285 -0.65 10.59 -27.73
C SER A 285 -1.94 9.78 -27.66
N VAL A 286 -2.39 9.47 -26.44
CA VAL A 286 -3.64 8.77 -26.16
C VAL A 286 -4.49 9.67 -25.28
N SER A 287 -5.55 10.26 -25.83
CA SER A 287 -6.31 11.28 -25.13
C SER A 287 -7.82 11.10 -25.19
N ASN A 288 -8.50 11.64 -24.18
CA ASN A 288 -9.96 11.74 -24.14
C ASN A 288 -10.66 10.39 -24.36
N THR A 289 -10.08 9.28 -23.88
CA THR A 289 -10.75 7.99 -23.98
C THR A 289 -12.04 8.02 -23.16
N LEU A 290 -13.15 7.70 -23.83
CA LEU A 290 -14.49 7.75 -23.26
C LEU A 290 -14.85 6.40 -22.66
N ALA A 291 -15.72 6.42 -21.64
CA ALA A 291 -16.31 5.19 -21.15
C ALA A 291 -17.17 4.49 -22.22
N ASP A 292 -17.37 3.19 -22.04
CA ASP A 292 -18.35 2.45 -22.83
C ASP A 292 -19.79 2.84 -22.43
N ALA A 293 -20.79 2.25 -23.09
CA ALA A 293 -22.20 2.53 -22.80
C ALA A 293 -22.63 2.19 -21.37
N ASN A 294 -21.87 1.36 -20.64
CA ASN A 294 -22.15 0.97 -19.26
C ASN A 294 -21.36 1.79 -18.22
N GLY A 295 -20.45 2.66 -18.65
CA GLY A 295 -19.62 3.46 -17.76
C GLY A 295 -18.48 2.70 -17.08
N LEU A 296 -18.07 1.53 -17.58
CA LEU A 296 -17.15 0.61 -16.89
C LEU A 296 -15.71 0.63 -17.42
N PHE A 297 -15.47 1.31 -18.55
CA PHE A 297 -14.16 1.41 -19.21
C PHE A 297 -13.77 2.89 -19.42
N GLY A 298 -12.72 3.15 -20.20
CA GLY A 298 -12.27 4.51 -20.51
C GLY A 298 -10.79 4.76 -20.24
N ASP A 299 -9.99 3.71 -20.09
CA ASP A 299 -8.55 3.80 -19.81
C ASP A 299 -7.76 4.17 -21.08
N GLY A 300 -6.68 4.95 -20.94
CA GLY A 300 -5.81 5.31 -22.05
C GLY A 300 -5.13 4.08 -22.66
N VAL A 301 -4.27 3.43 -21.89
CA VAL A 301 -3.54 2.22 -22.29
C VAL A 301 -3.90 1.07 -21.35
N VAL A 302 -4.31 -0.08 -21.90
CA VAL A 302 -4.70 -1.27 -21.13
C VAL A 302 -3.85 -2.46 -21.57
N LEU A 303 -3.15 -3.07 -20.62
CA LEU A 303 -2.39 -4.30 -20.82
C LEU A 303 -2.98 -5.40 -19.93
N THR A 304 -3.43 -6.49 -20.53
CA THR A 304 -4.07 -7.60 -19.80
C THR A 304 -3.37 -8.91 -20.06
N ARG A 305 -3.08 -9.66 -18.99
CA ARG A 305 -2.51 -11.00 -19.02
C ARG A 305 -3.37 -11.96 -18.18
N ALA A 306 -3.73 -13.10 -18.75
CA ALA A 306 -4.45 -14.18 -18.05
C ALA A 306 -3.85 -15.58 -18.31
N ASP A 307 -4.29 -16.56 -17.51
CA ASP A 307 -3.92 -17.99 -17.61
C ASP A 307 -2.40 -18.23 -17.55
N SER A 308 -1.88 -19.09 -18.43
CA SER A 308 -0.47 -19.42 -18.58
C SER A 308 0.22 -18.62 -19.68
N SER A 309 -0.22 -17.40 -19.96
CA SER A 309 0.34 -16.61 -21.05
C SER A 309 1.60 -15.84 -20.64
N LEU A 310 2.35 -15.31 -21.60
CA LEU A 310 3.51 -14.44 -21.34
C LEU A 310 3.26 -13.05 -21.94
N LEU A 311 3.40 -12.01 -21.11
CA LEU A 311 3.36 -10.61 -21.52
C LEU A 311 4.72 -9.93 -21.29
N THR A 312 5.26 -9.33 -22.34
CA THR A 312 6.39 -8.38 -22.25
C THR A 312 6.01 -7.08 -22.95
N ALA A 313 6.04 -5.95 -22.23
CA ALA A 313 5.57 -4.67 -22.72
C ALA A 313 6.55 -3.52 -22.44
N VAL A 314 6.59 -2.54 -23.36
CA VAL A 314 7.32 -1.28 -23.20
C VAL A 314 6.40 -0.09 -23.52
N VAL A 315 6.32 0.88 -22.62
CA VAL A 315 5.57 2.14 -22.77
C VAL A 315 6.54 3.31 -22.59
N ASP A 316 7.03 3.90 -23.69
CA ASP A 316 8.08 4.94 -23.63
C ASP A 316 7.67 6.24 -24.31
N ARG A 317 7.81 7.38 -23.62
CA ARG A 317 7.47 8.71 -24.14
C ARG A 317 6.03 8.80 -24.64
N VAL A 318 5.11 8.27 -23.85
CA VAL A 318 3.68 8.30 -24.13
C VAL A 318 3.03 9.44 -23.36
N THR A 319 2.10 10.15 -23.98
CA THR A 319 1.18 11.05 -23.28
C THR A 319 -0.18 10.37 -23.21
N ALA A 320 -0.68 10.10 -22.00
CA ALA A 320 -2.03 9.60 -21.75
C ALA A 320 -2.80 10.61 -20.90
N SER A 321 -3.74 11.33 -21.50
CA SER A 321 -4.36 12.50 -20.87
C SER A 321 -5.87 12.64 -21.07
N GLY A 322 -6.58 13.12 -20.04
CA GLY A 322 -8.02 13.39 -20.14
C GLY A 322 -8.89 12.15 -20.31
N ASN A 323 -8.36 10.96 -20.02
CA ASN A 323 -9.12 9.71 -20.15
C ASN A 323 -10.10 9.58 -18.97
N VAL A 324 -11.28 8.99 -19.19
CA VAL A 324 -12.27 8.79 -18.11
C VAL A 324 -11.73 7.85 -17.02
N GLY A 325 -10.96 6.83 -17.41
CA GLY A 325 -10.33 5.87 -16.50
C GLY A 325 -8.89 6.23 -16.14
N ASP A 326 -8.01 5.22 -16.11
CA ASP A 326 -6.58 5.36 -15.85
C ASP A 326 -5.80 5.83 -17.10
N GLY A 327 -4.64 6.45 -16.91
CA GLY A 327 -3.73 6.73 -18.01
C GLY A 327 -3.07 5.46 -18.57
N LEU A 328 -2.52 4.63 -17.68
CA LEU A 328 -2.02 3.28 -17.94
C LEU A 328 -2.63 2.30 -16.94
N ARG A 329 -3.16 1.18 -17.43
CA ARG A 329 -3.67 0.08 -16.61
C ARG A 329 -3.03 -1.24 -17.02
N VAL A 330 -2.53 -1.98 -16.03
CA VAL A 330 -1.92 -3.29 -16.20
C VAL A 330 -2.59 -4.29 -15.28
N ASP A 331 -3.28 -5.27 -15.85
CA ASP A 331 -3.95 -6.34 -15.13
C ASP A 331 -3.30 -7.69 -15.45
N VAL A 332 -2.66 -8.33 -14.46
CA VAL A 332 -2.00 -9.63 -14.60
C VAL A 332 -2.64 -10.65 -13.66
N SER A 333 -3.07 -11.77 -14.22
CA SER A 333 -3.66 -12.89 -13.48
C SER A 333 -3.20 -14.23 -14.03
N GLY A 334 -3.48 -15.31 -13.30
CA GLY A 334 -3.14 -16.68 -13.68
C GLY A 334 -1.99 -17.22 -12.86
N ASN A 335 -0.95 -17.71 -13.53
CA ASN A 335 0.13 -18.50 -12.93
C ASN A 335 1.45 -17.73 -12.76
N GLU A 336 2.36 -18.32 -11.97
CA GLU A 336 3.75 -17.88 -11.82
C GLU A 336 4.65 -18.36 -12.98
N LYS A 337 5.86 -17.78 -13.07
CA LYS A 337 6.82 -18.02 -14.16
C LYS A 337 7.22 -19.50 -14.33
N THR A 338 7.11 -20.31 -13.29
CA THR A 338 7.53 -21.72 -13.22
C THR A 338 6.52 -22.68 -13.83
N ASP A 339 5.35 -22.22 -14.27
CA ASP A 339 4.35 -23.09 -14.88
C ASP A 339 4.86 -23.68 -16.21
N PRO A 340 4.79 -25.01 -16.39
CA PRO A 340 5.24 -25.70 -17.61
C PRO A 340 4.43 -25.34 -18.86
N ASN A 341 3.23 -24.78 -18.72
CA ASN A 341 2.38 -24.35 -19.83
C ASN A 341 2.66 -22.92 -20.26
N GLN A 342 3.46 -22.16 -19.49
CA GLN A 342 3.84 -20.81 -19.88
C GLN A 342 4.79 -20.81 -21.08
N PRO A 343 4.55 -19.99 -22.11
CA PRO A 343 5.57 -19.70 -23.10
C PRO A 343 6.86 -19.24 -22.42
N LEU A 344 7.98 -19.86 -22.81
CA LEU A 344 9.29 -19.57 -22.23
C LEU A 344 9.28 -19.71 -20.69
N THR A 345 8.79 -20.85 -20.17
CA THR A 345 8.80 -21.17 -18.73
C THR A 345 10.11 -20.74 -18.05
N GLY A 346 9.98 -20.03 -16.94
CA GLY A 346 11.04 -19.36 -16.21
C GLY A 346 11.14 -17.85 -16.48
N THR A 347 10.40 -17.33 -17.47
CA THR A 347 10.38 -15.89 -17.82
C THR A 347 9.27 -15.17 -17.06
N LEU A 348 9.56 -14.01 -16.48
CA LEU A 348 8.58 -13.16 -15.80
C LEU A 348 7.75 -12.36 -16.82
N ASN A 349 6.53 -12.00 -16.44
CA ASN A 349 5.80 -10.94 -17.14
C ASN A 349 6.45 -9.59 -16.81
N THR A 350 6.64 -8.74 -17.82
CA THR A 350 7.32 -7.45 -17.66
C THR A 350 6.56 -6.31 -18.31
N VAL A 351 6.56 -5.15 -17.65
CA VAL A 351 6.10 -3.88 -18.20
C VAL A 351 7.11 -2.80 -17.83
N ASP A 352 7.86 -2.32 -18.81
CA ASP A 352 8.74 -1.17 -18.62
C ASP A 352 8.02 0.10 -19.08
N TRP A 353 7.90 1.10 -18.21
CA TRP A 353 7.19 2.34 -18.52
C TRP A 353 8.07 3.55 -18.20
N THR A 354 8.43 4.32 -19.24
CA THR A 354 9.48 5.33 -19.13
C THR A 354 9.14 6.64 -19.79
N ASN A 355 9.64 7.75 -19.24
CA ASN A 355 9.58 9.08 -19.82
C ASN A 355 8.17 9.52 -20.27
N SER A 356 7.13 9.05 -19.59
CA SER A 356 5.73 9.22 -20.02
C SER A 356 4.99 10.24 -19.14
N LEU A 357 3.95 10.84 -19.69
CA LEU A 357 3.07 11.82 -19.05
C LEU A 357 1.67 11.24 -18.92
N PHE A 358 1.21 11.04 -17.68
CA PHE A 358 -0.12 10.55 -17.33
C PHE A 358 -0.85 11.64 -16.54
N ASN A 359 -1.62 12.49 -17.23
CA ASN A 359 -2.19 13.68 -16.61
C ASN A 359 -3.69 13.88 -16.86
N GLU A 360 -4.38 14.42 -15.86
CA GLU A 360 -5.81 14.76 -15.97
C GLU A 360 -6.70 13.55 -16.31
N ASN A 361 -6.30 12.34 -15.91
CA ASN A 361 -7.13 11.14 -16.06
C ASN A 361 -8.15 11.07 -14.91
N GLY A 362 -9.35 10.54 -15.18
CA GLY A 362 -10.44 10.50 -14.20
C GLY A 362 -10.16 9.61 -12.99
N ASN A 363 -9.34 8.57 -13.17
CA ASN A 363 -8.87 7.70 -12.08
C ASN A 363 -7.39 7.94 -11.79
N ASN A 364 -6.51 6.97 -12.06
CA ASN A 364 -5.10 7.02 -11.71
C ASN A 364 -4.24 7.43 -12.92
N GLY A 365 -3.03 7.94 -12.65
CA GLY A 365 -2.04 8.07 -13.71
C GLY A 365 -1.60 6.70 -14.25
N ALA A 366 -1.24 5.78 -13.35
CA ALA A 366 -0.96 4.38 -13.65
C ALA A 366 -1.55 3.44 -12.59
N SER A 367 -2.06 2.27 -13.00
CA SER A 367 -2.58 1.23 -12.13
C SER A 367 -2.00 -0.14 -12.49
N PHE A 368 -1.52 -0.86 -11.48
CA PHE A 368 -0.95 -2.21 -11.59
C PHE A 368 -1.71 -3.15 -10.66
N THR A 369 -2.42 -4.12 -11.22
CA THR A 369 -3.13 -5.14 -10.46
C THR A 369 -2.61 -6.53 -10.77
N VAL A 370 -2.16 -7.26 -9.74
CA VAL A 370 -1.64 -8.63 -9.85
C VAL A 370 -2.49 -9.57 -8.99
N ARG A 371 -3.01 -10.66 -9.55
CA ARG A 371 -3.94 -11.57 -8.86
C ARG A 371 -3.61 -13.05 -9.09
N GLY A 372 -4.10 -13.91 -8.20
CA GLY A 372 -3.93 -15.35 -8.30
C GLY A 372 -2.53 -15.77 -7.88
N ASP A 373 -1.83 -16.54 -8.70
CA ASP A 373 -0.43 -16.92 -8.46
C ASP A 373 0.51 -16.14 -9.40
N ALA A 374 0.03 -15.07 -10.02
CA ALA A 374 0.77 -14.35 -11.05
C ALA A 374 1.95 -13.53 -10.52
N GLN A 375 2.98 -13.37 -11.37
CA GLN A 375 4.16 -12.54 -11.09
C GLN A 375 4.35 -11.48 -12.17
N LEU A 376 4.67 -10.25 -11.74
CA LEU A 376 4.90 -9.09 -12.62
C LEU A 376 6.10 -8.25 -12.14
N ILE A 377 6.96 -7.86 -13.08
CA ILE A 377 7.92 -6.76 -12.91
C ILE A 377 7.43 -5.54 -13.71
N ALA A 378 7.24 -4.40 -13.05
CA ALA A 378 6.64 -3.20 -13.64
C ALA A 378 7.54 -1.95 -13.47
N ASP A 379 8.77 -2.02 -14.00
CA ASP A 379 9.79 -0.99 -13.76
C ASP A 379 9.43 0.35 -14.42
N GLY A 380 9.49 1.42 -13.63
CA GLY A 380 9.09 2.77 -14.01
C GLY A 380 10.24 3.76 -13.92
N SER A 381 10.45 4.60 -14.94
CA SER A 381 11.42 5.69 -14.82
C SER A 381 11.04 7.01 -15.48
N ASN A 382 11.31 8.13 -14.80
CA ASN A 382 11.14 9.48 -15.34
C ASN A 382 9.71 9.80 -15.81
N ASN A 383 8.70 9.22 -15.15
CA ASN A 383 7.30 9.44 -15.48
C ASN A 383 6.72 10.62 -14.68
N VAL A 384 5.79 11.33 -15.29
CA VAL A 384 5.05 12.44 -14.68
C VAL A 384 3.58 12.05 -14.59
N LEU A 385 3.05 11.98 -13.38
CA LEU A 385 1.68 11.60 -13.07
C LEU A 385 1.02 12.75 -12.30
N THR A 386 0.22 13.57 -12.97
CA THR A 386 -0.25 14.83 -12.39
C THR A 386 -1.71 15.13 -12.64
N GLY A 387 -2.42 15.65 -11.64
CA GLY A 387 -3.80 16.10 -11.81
C GLY A 387 -4.80 14.97 -12.07
N ASN A 388 -4.48 13.72 -11.72
CA ASN A 388 -5.40 12.59 -11.89
C ASN A 388 -6.45 12.59 -10.77
N GLY A 389 -7.67 12.10 -11.04
CA GLY A 389 -8.80 12.18 -10.12
C GLY A 389 -8.64 11.35 -8.84
N LEU A 390 -7.86 10.27 -8.89
CA LEU A 390 -7.50 9.44 -7.75
C LEU A 390 -5.99 9.55 -7.48
N ASN A 391 -5.20 8.53 -7.82
CA ASN A 391 -3.80 8.45 -7.44
C ASN A 391 -2.85 8.76 -8.60
N GLY A 392 -1.61 9.10 -8.29
CA GLY A 392 -0.56 9.04 -9.31
C GLY A 392 -0.34 7.60 -9.76
N VAL A 393 0.07 6.75 -8.83
CA VAL A 393 0.27 5.30 -9.05
C VAL A 393 -0.59 4.49 -8.10
N GLN A 394 -1.28 3.48 -8.61
CA GLN A 394 -1.94 2.44 -7.82
C GLN A 394 -1.25 1.09 -8.02
N VAL A 395 -1.00 0.38 -6.93
CA VAL A 395 -0.53 -1.01 -6.92
C VAL A 395 -1.47 -1.85 -6.07
N ARG A 396 -1.97 -2.95 -6.63
CA ARG A 396 -2.82 -3.91 -5.90
C ARG A 396 -2.37 -5.35 -6.15
N THR A 397 -2.02 -6.05 -5.09
CA THR A 397 -1.70 -7.49 -5.12
C THR A 397 -2.67 -8.26 -4.21
N THR A 398 -3.20 -9.39 -4.70
CA THR A 398 -4.20 -10.22 -3.99
C THR A 398 -4.04 -11.70 -4.35
N GLY A 399 -4.38 -12.63 -3.45
CA GLY A 399 -4.05 -14.06 -3.62
C GLY A 399 -2.53 -14.29 -3.51
N ASN A 400 -1.97 -15.46 -3.86
CA ASN A 400 -0.52 -15.69 -3.78
C ASN A 400 0.31 -14.92 -4.84
N ALA A 401 -0.20 -13.81 -5.37
CA ALA A 401 0.39 -13.03 -6.44
C ALA A 401 1.58 -12.22 -5.93
N SER A 402 2.49 -11.87 -6.84
CA SER A 402 3.68 -11.08 -6.52
C SER A 402 3.90 -9.96 -7.52
N LEU A 403 3.96 -8.72 -7.03
CA LEU A 403 4.66 -7.64 -7.73
C LEU A 403 6.12 -7.67 -7.27
N GLY A 404 7.05 -7.87 -8.22
CA GLY A 404 8.43 -8.26 -7.90
C GLY A 404 8.61 -9.78 -7.87
N ASP A 405 9.86 -10.22 -7.65
CA ASP A 405 10.22 -11.64 -7.63
C ASP A 405 11.06 -12.01 -6.41
N ALA A 406 10.42 -12.66 -5.44
CA ALA A 406 11.05 -13.13 -4.20
C ALA A 406 12.08 -14.27 -4.40
N THR A 407 12.14 -14.89 -5.58
CA THR A 407 13.00 -16.05 -5.86
C THR A 407 14.36 -15.67 -6.46
N ILE A 408 14.53 -14.42 -6.87
CA ILE A 408 15.76 -13.92 -7.52
C ILE A 408 16.46 -12.93 -6.61
N GLY A 409 17.75 -13.15 -6.35
CA GLY A 409 18.58 -12.24 -5.56
C GLY A 409 18.69 -12.64 -4.09
N LEU A 410 19.24 -11.73 -3.28
CA LEU A 410 19.23 -11.87 -1.82
C LEU A 410 17.84 -11.46 -1.31
N PRO A 411 17.36 -12.04 -0.19
CA PRO A 411 16.13 -11.58 0.46
C PRO A 411 16.07 -10.05 0.55
N PRO A 412 14.95 -9.43 0.17
CA PRO A 412 13.62 -10.02 -0.08
C PRO A 412 13.41 -10.56 -1.50
N GLY A 413 14.38 -10.43 -2.41
CA GLY A 413 14.27 -10.74 -3.83
C GLY A 413 14.43 -9.52 -4.73
N GLN A 414 14.00 -9.62 -5.98
CA GLN A 414 13.99 -8.52 -6.95
C GLN A 414 12.74 -7.64 -6.74
N ARG A 415 12.96 -6.38 -6.38
CA ARG A 415 11.91 -5.35 -6.33
C ARG A 415 11.60 -4.82 -7.73
N VAL A 416 10.38 -4.34 -7.91
CA VAL A 416 10.06 -3.38 -8.96
C VAL A 416 10.68 -2.04 -8.59
N VAL A 417 11.31 -1.34 -9.55
CA VAL A 417 11.94 -0.04 -9.31
C VAL A 417 11.15 1.06 -10.00
N MET A 418 10.68 2.02 -9.20
CA MET A 418 10.03 3.24 -9.67
C MET A 418 10.93 4.43 -9.34
N GLN A 419 11.61 4.96 -10.35
CA GLN A 419 12.66 5.96 -10.17
C GLN A 419 12.42 7.26 -10.93
N GLY A 420 12.77 8.39 -10.31
CA GLY A 420 12.54 9.70 -10.93
C GLY A 420 11.07 9.93 -11.26
N ILE A 421 10.17 9.62 -10.32
CA ILE A 421 8.74 9.78 -10.54
C ILE A 421 8.30 11.16 -10.05
N THR A 422 7.56 11.90 -10.87
CA THR A 422 6.86 13.12 -10.43
C THR A 422 5.39 12.79 -10.27
N SER A 423 4.90 12.71 -9.04
CA SER A 423 3.50 12.40 -8.72
C SER A 423 2.86 13.57 -7.97
N THR A 424 2.09 14.42 -8.66
CA THR A 424 1.68 15.71 -8.09
C THR A 424 0.23 16.10 -8.34
N ASN A 425 -0.40 16.76 -7.36
CA ASN A 425 -1.76 17.29 -7.50
C ASN A 425 -2.80 16.23 -7.89
N ASN A 426 -2.63 14.97 -7.47
CA ASN A 426 -3.63 13.93 -7.68
C ASN A 426 -4.71 14.03 -6.59
N GLY A 427 -5.95 13.63 -6.90
CA GLY A 427 -7.10 13.82 -6.03
C GLY A 427 -7.06 13.05 -4.70
N GLN A 428 -6.28 11.96 -4.64
CA GLN A 428 -6.02 11.15 -3.45
C GLN A 428 -4.52 11.07 -3.19
N ASP A 429 -3.87 9.94 -3.50
CA ASP A 429 -2.51 9.67 -3.05
C ASP A 429 -1.49 9.85 -4.18
N GLY A 430 -0.25 10.18 -3.86
CA GLY A 430 0.83 10.13 -4.84
C GLY A 430 1.08 8.69 -5.31
N PHE A 431 1.17 7.77 -4.35
CA PHE A 431 1.22 6.32 -4.52
C PHE A 431 0.23 5.65 -3.57
N ASN A 432 -0.58 4.73 -4.07
CA ASN A 432 -1.47 3.88 -3.27
C ASN A 432 -1.08 2.42 -3.50
N ILE A 433 -0.61 1.75 -2.45
CA ILE A 433 -0.04 0.40 -2.52
C ILE A 433 -0.81 -0.51 -1.57
N SER A 434 -1.40 -1.58 -2.10
CA SER A 434 -2.19 -2.54 -1.33
C SER A 434 -1.73 -3.97 -1.59
N ALA A 435 -1.43 -4.70 -0.51
CA ALA A 435 -1.15 -6.13 -0.50
C ALA A 435 -2.11 -6.85 0.46
N THR A 436 -2.97 -7.71 -0.07
CA THR A 436 -3.97 -8.46 0.71
C THR A 436 -3.82 -9.97 0.57
N ASP A 437 -4.40 -10.74 1.50
CA ASP A 437 -4.30 -12.22 1.54
C ASP A 437 -2.84 -12.67 1.59
N ASP A 438 -2.45 -13.82 1.02
CA ASP A 438 -1.05 -14.28 1.01
C ASP A 438 -0.18 -13.62 -0.10
N SER A 439 -0.56 -12.43 -0.57
CA SER A 439 0.12 -11.72 -1.67
C SER A 439 1.43 -11.05 -1.25
N ARG A 440 2.21 -10.64 -2.26
CA ARG A 440 3.50 -9.98 -2.08
C ARG A 440 3.63 -8.72 -2.93
N THR A 441 4.12 -7.64 -2.32
CA THR A 441 4.53 -6.42 -3.03
C THR A 441 5.97 -6.06 -2.68
N LEU A 442 6.88 -6.19 -3.65
CA LEU A 442 8.29 -5.81 -3.54
C LEU A 442 8.54 -4.57 -4.40
N LEU A 443 8.70 -3.41 -3.78
CA LEU A 443 8.75 -2.12 -4.49
C LEU A 443 9.86 -1.21 -3.95
N GLU A 444 10.62 -0.59 -4.84
CA GLU A 444 11.56 0.48 -4.54
C GLU A 444 11.10 1.78 -5.23
N ILE A 445 10.88 2.82 -4.44
CA ILE A 445 10.63 4.19 -4.90
C ILE A 445 11.92 4.97 -4.65
N THR A 446 12.60 5.36 -5.73
CA THR A 446 13.97 5.89 -5.63
C THR A 446 14.23 7.08 -6.55
N SER A 447 15.40 7.69 -6.40
CA SER A 447 15.85 8.81 -7.23
C SER A 447 17.28 8.59 -7.69
N ASN A 448 17.44 8.34 -8.98
CA ASN A 448 18.75 8.19 -9.61
C ASN A 448 18.88 9.25 -10.69
N ARG A 449 19.82 10.18 -10.52
CA ARG A 449 20.11 11.17 -11.54
C ARG A 449 20.62 10.49 -12.79
N THR A 450 19.76 10.42 -13.80
CA THR A 450 20.14 10.09 -15.16
C THR A 450 20.54 11.36 -15.89
N ALA A 451 21.63 11.33 -16.66
CA ALA A 451 22.04 12.48 -17.47
C ALA A 451 20.87 12.97 -18.36
N PRO A 452 20.72 14.29 -18.58
CA PRO A 452 19.57 14.84 -19.29
C PRO A 452 19.55 14.36 -20.76
N ALA A 453 18.81 13.28 -21.00
CA ALA A 453 18.52 12.75 -22.33
C ALA A 453 17.02 12.88 -22.68
N ALA A 454 16.18 13.31 -21.74
CA ALA A 454 14.76 13.46 -21.95
C ALA A 454 14.46 14.60 -22.93
N VAL A 455 13.69 14.30 -23.98
CA VAL A 455 13.19 15.24 -25.00
C VAL A 455 11.68 15.09 -25.08
N GLY A 456 10.93 16.18 -24.87
CA GLY A 456 9.45 16.17 -24.91
C GLY A 456 8.81 16.94 -23.75
N LEU A 457 7.47 16.91 -23.67
CA LEU A 457 6.70 17.62 -22.63
C LEU A 457 7.03 17.11 -21.21
N HIS A 458 7.29 15.81 -21.05
CA HIS A 458 7.72 15.16 -19.80
C HIS A 458 9.09 15.67 -19.31
N ALA A 459 10.02 15.98 -20.22
CA ALA A 459 11.36 16.49 -19.92
C ALA A 459 11.34 17.92 -19.34
N GLY A 460 10.22 18.63 -19.43
CA GLY A 460 10.06 19.94 -18.79
C GLY A 460 9.93 19.85 -17.26
N LEU A 461 9.35 18.75 -16.77
CA LEU A 461 8.86 18.60 -15.40
C LEU A 461 9.72 17.67 -14.53
N ASN A 462 10.47 16.72 -15.14
CA ASN A 462 11.48 15.95 -14.43
C ASN A 462 12.80 15.86 -15.22
N LYS A 463 13.70 16.84 -15.02
CA LYS A 463 14.99 16.93 -15.73
C LYS A 463 16.13 16.21 -15.05
N ASN A 464 16.03 16.04 -13.74
CA ASN A 464 17.16 15.60 -12.92
C ASN A 464 17.08 14.11 -12.60
N GLY A 465 15.94 13.43 -12.82
CA GLY A 465 15.72 12.07 -12.32
C GLY A 465 15.48 12.04 -10.80
N ASP A 466 15.05 13.17 -10.24
CA ASP A 466 14.61 13.29 -8.85
C ASP A 466 13.16 12.79 -8.75
N THR A 467 12.80 12.14 -7.64
CA THR A 467 11.42 11.74 -7.35
C THR A 467 10.77 12.82 -6.50
N ASN A 468 9.63 13.33 -6.95
CA ASN A 468 8.87 14.37 -6.27
C ASN A 468 7.40 13.97 -6.14
N ILE A 469 6.93 13.86 -4.91
CA ILE A 469 5.57 13.43 -4.57
C ILE A 469 4.92 14.55 -3.76
N SER A 470 4.06 15.36 -4.40
CA SER A 470 3.62 16.60 -3.75
C SER A 470 2.24 17.10 -4.11
N GLY A 471 1.57 17.76 -3.16
CA GLY A 471 0.28 18.41 -3.38
C GLY A 471 -0.87 17.44 -3.64
N ASN A 472 -0.74 16.17 -3.23
CA ASN A 472 -1.81 15.19 -3.41
C ASN A 472 -2.92 15.39 -2.36
N GLY A 473 -4.15 14.99 -2.69
CA GLY A 473 -5.34 15.26 -1.87
C GLY A 473 -5.34 14.63 -0.49
N ARG A 474 -4.68 13.47 -0.34
CA ARG A 474 -4.45 12.73 0.92
C ARG A 474 -2.95 12.49 1.13
N ASP A 475 -2.47 11.25 1.06
CA ASP A 475 -1.08 10.93 1.40
C ASP A 475 -0.12 11.13 0.22
N GLY A 476 1.15 11.38 0.51
CA GLY A 476 2.20 11.22 -0.50
C GLY A 476 2.31 9.76 -0.95
N ILE A 477 2.48 8.86 0.02
CA ILE A 477 2.51 7.40 -0.19
C ILE A 477 1.61 6.74 0.85
N ARG A 478 0.57 6.04 0.40
CA ARG A 478 -0.29 5.19 1.23
C ARG A 478 0.02 3.72 1.00
N ILE A 479 0.28 2.99 2.07
CA ILE A 479 0.58 1.55 2.07
C ILE A 479 -0.43 0.84 2.95
N SER A 480 -1.09 -0.19 2.42
CA SER A 480 -1.99 -1.04 3.20
C SER A 480 -1.58 -2.51 3.03
N THR A 481 -1.18 -3.15 4.12
CA THR A 481 -0.78 -4.56 4.12
C THR A 481 -1.66 -5.35 5.08
N THR A 482 -2.65 -6.08 4.53
CA THR A 482 -3.67 -6.80 5.30
C THR A 482 -3.59 -8.29 5.02
N GLY A 483 -2.91 -9.03 5.89
CA GLY A 483 -2.61 -10.47 5.70
C GLY A 483 -1.44 -10.75 4.75
N GLY A 484 -1.14 -9.84 3.82
CA GLY A 484 -0.06 -9.97 2.83
C GLY A 484 1.33 -9.62 3.35
N THR A 485 2.29 -9.68 2.44
CA THR A 485 3.66 -9.25 2.67
C THR A 485 4.00 -8.07 1.77
N SER A 486 4.66 -7.06 2.34
CA SER A 486 5.15 -5.91 1.59
C SER A 486 6.62 -5.71 1.96
N ASP A 487 7.48 -5.51 0.97
CA ASP A 487 8.83 -4.98 1.17
C ASP A 487 8.98 -3.73 0.32
N ILE A 488 8.82 -2.59 0.98
CA ILE A 488 8.81 -1.28 0.33
C ILE A 488 10.03 -0.49 0.81
N LEU A 489 10.81 0.02 -0.15
CA LEU A 489 11.93 0.91 0.10
C LEU A 489 11.65 2.25 -0.57
N VAL A 490 11.55 3.30 0.23
CA VAL A 490 11.55 4.69 -0.22
C VAL A 490 12.94 5.26 0.05
N THR A 491 13.67 5.62 -0.99
CA THR A 491 15.06 6.06 -0.82
C THR A 491 15.47 7.09 -1.86
N ALA A 492 16.69 7.62 -1.74
CA ALA A 492 17.34 8.42 -2.76
C ALA A 492 18.73 7.83 -3.08
N GLY A 493 18.96 7.54 -4.36
CA GLY A 493 20.25 7.07 -4.86
C GLY A 493 21.20 8.24 -5.09
N THR A 494 21.36 8.67 -6.35
CA THR A 494 22.20 9.84 -6.71
C THR A 494 21.42 11.14 -6.85
N GLY A 495 20.08 11.07 -6.82
CA GLY A 495 19.17 12.22 -6.85
C GLY A 495 18.57 12.55 -5.48
N ASN A 496 17.48 13.30 -5.49
CA ASN A 496 16.70 13.63 -4.31
C ASN A 496 15.31 13.00 -4.39
N THR A 497 14.86 12.39 -3.29
CA THR A 497 13.47 11.95 -3.12
C THR A 497 12.79 12.90 -2.14
N THR A 498 11.76 13.58 -2.62
CA THR A 498 11.00 14.59 -1.85
C THR A 498 9.53 14.22 -1.80
N ILE A 499 8.95 14.31 -0.61
CA ILE A 499 7.52 14.17 -0.35
C ILE A 499 7.07 15.47 0.33
N ASP A 500 6.19 16.25 -0.31
CA ASP A 500 5.93 17.62 0.13
C ASP A 500 4.47 18.08 -0.04
N GLY A 501 3.88 18.69 0.99
CA GLY A 501 2.61 19.40 0.81
C GLY A 501 1.40 18.51 0.51
N ASN A 502 1.40 17.26 0.96
CA ASN A 502 0.28 16.34 0.75
C ASN A 502 -0.82 16.57 1.82
N GLY A 503 -2.06 16.19 1.49
CA GLY A 503 -3.24 16.40 2.34
C GLY A 503 -4.14 17.55 1.88
N THR A 504 -4.03 17.99 0.62
CA THR A 504 -4.66 19.25 0.17
C THR A 504 -6.18 19.24 0.12
N ALA A 505 -6.83 18.06 0.19
CA ALA A 505 -8.27 17.92 0.07
C ALA A 505 -8.94 17.46 1.38
N ALA A 506 -8.35 16.51 2.10
CA ALA A 506 -8.96 15.88 3.28
C ALA A 506 -8.04 15.85 4.52
N GLY A 507 -6.83 16.40 4.42
CA GLY A 507 -5.74 16.01 5.33
C GLY A 507 -4.98 14.81 4.80
N GLY A 508 -3.75 14.63 5.28
CA GLY A 508 -2.93 13.51 4.86
C GLY A 508 -1.47 13.62 5.27
N ASN A 509 -0.78 12.50 5.15
CA ASN A 509 0.59 12.34 5.61
C ASN A 509 1.60 12.38 4.46
N GLY A 510 2.87 12.47 4.80
CA GLY A 510 3.93 12.21 3.82
C GLY A 510 3.88 10.74 3.40
N ILE A 511 3.98 9.85 4.38
CA ILE A 511 3.85 8.40 4.21
C ILE A 511 2.88 7.87 5.27
N ARG A 512 1.84 7.16 4.87
CA ARG A 512 0.95 6.41 5.75
C ARG A 512 1.08 4.92 5.49
N TRP A 513 1.28 4.13 6.54
CA TRP A 513 1.30 2.68 6.46
C TRP A 513 0.32 2.05 7.44
N ASP A 514 -0.67 1.35 6.92
CA ASP A 514 -1.62 0.55 7.68
C ASP A 514 -1.23 -0.94 7.58
N ALA A 515 -0.69 -1.52 8.65
CA ALA A 515 -0.39 -2.95 8.76
C ALA A 515 -1.43 -3.68 9.60
N ALA A 516 -2.03 -4.72 9.02
CA ALA A 516 -3.10 -5.47 9.65
C ALA A 516 -3.06 -6.99 9.36
N GLY A 517 -3.86 -7.76 10.09
CA GLY A 517 -3.95 -9.21 9.90
C GLY A 517 -2.62 -9.90 10.15
N THR A 518 -2.36 -11.05 9.52
CA THR A 518 -1.15 -11.88 9.69
C THR A 518 0.06 -11.37 8.89
N SER A 519 0.15 -10.05 8.68
CA SER A 519 1.16 -9.47 7.80
C SER A 519 2.58 -9.62 8.34
N ASP A 520 3.50 -9.97 7.44
CA ASP A 520 4.95 -9.94 7.65
C ASP A 520 5.54 -9.00 6.59
N ALA A 521 5.74 -7.73 6.97
CA ALA A 521 6.01 -6.66 6.03
C ALA A 521 7.06 -5.69 6.57
N ILE A 522 7.85 -5.13 5.66
CA ILE A 522 8.94 -4.20 5.95
C ILE A 522 8.74 -2.96 5.10
N VAL A 523 8.66 -1.80 5.75
CA VAL A 523 8.74 -0.49 5.07
C VAL A 523 9.99 0.23 5.55
N ARG A 524 10.83 0.64 4.60
CA ARG A 524 12.05 1.42 4.82
C ARG A 524 11.92 2.78 4.17
N VAL A 525 12.27 3.82 4.90
CA VAL A 525 12.34 5.20 4.42
C VAL A 525 13.73 5.74 4.73
N GLU A 526 14.53 6.05 3.71
CA GLU A 526 15.92 6.47 3.86
C GLU A 526 16.22 7.67 2.95
N LYS A 527 17.15 8.56 3.32
CA LYS A 527 17.60 9.69 2.49
C LYS A 527 16.48 10.51 1.82
N THR A 528 15.34 10.62 2.50
CA THR A 528 14.14 11.25 1.95
C THR A 528 13.88 12.56 2.69
N THR A 529 13.43 13.59 1.96
CA THR A 529 12.92 14.82 2.54
C THR A 529 11.39 14.75 2.59
N ILE A 530 10.81 14.83 3.78
CA ILE A 530 9.36 14.80 4.01
C ILE A 530 8.95 16.09 4.69
N THR A 531 8.11 16.89 4.04
CA THR A 531 7.73 18.21 4.55
C THR A 531 6.30 18.61 4.29
N ASN A 532 5.80 19.52 5.13
CA ASN A 532 4.54 20.25 4.88
C ASN A 532 3.32 19.35 4.68
N SER A 533 3.27 18.15 5.29
CA SER A 533 2.02 17.39 5.39
C SER A 533 0.93 18.27 6.03
N ILE A 534 -0.28 18.20 5.49
CA ILE A 534 -1.37 19.12 5.82
C ILE A 534 -2.38 18.37 6.69
N ALA A 535 -2.65 18.90 7.89
CA ALA A 535 -3.70 18.44 8.79
C ALA A 535 -5.10 18.58 8.17
N GLY A 536 -5.87 17.50 8.20
CA GLY A 536 -7.31 17.50 7.89
C GLY A 536 -8.16 18.13 8.99
N LEU A 537 -9.46 18.24 8.74
CA LEU A 537 -10.41 18.46 9.84
C LEU A 537 -10.52 17.15 10.62
N SER A 538 -10.27 17.17 11.94
CA SER A 538 -10.43 15.98 12.77
C SER A 538 -11.86 15.49 12.76
N GLU A 539 -12.05 14.23 12.36
CA GLU A 539 -13.31 13.50 12.35
C GLU A 539 -13.58 12.78 13.68
N ASP A 540 -12.52 12.47 14.44
CA ASP A 540 -12.58 11.91 15.79
C ASP A 540 -13.03 12.95 16.83
N THR A 541 -14.28 13.38 16.70
CA THR A 541 -14.84 14.47 17.50
C THR A 541 -14.85 14.12 19.00
N ASN A 542 -14.88 12.83 19.33
CA ASN A 542 -14.93 12.36 20.71
C ASN A 542 -13.58 11.78 21.23
N GLY A 543 -12.57 11.66 20.37
CA GLY A 543 -11.20 11.30 20.72
C GLY A 543 -11.00 9.82 21.06
N ASN A 544 -11.86 8.93 20.55
CA ASN A 544 -11.81 7.50 20.87
C ASN A 544 -11.07 6.65 19.82
N GLY A 545 -10.59 7.26 18.72
CA GLY A 545 -9.88 6.58 17.64
C GLY A 545 -10.75 5.59 16.85
N ILE A 546 -12.08 5.66 16.94
CA ILE A 546 -13.04 4.81 16.23
C ILE A 546 -14.00 5.69 15.44
N LEU A 547 -14.18 5.40 14.15
CA LEU A 547 -15.14 6.12 13.31
C LEU A 547 -16.58 5.88 13.80
N ASP A 548 -17.15 6.80 14.56
CA ASP A 548 -18.53 6.70 15.04
C ASP A 548 -19.55 7.22 14.02
N ALA A 549 -20.82 6.87 14.27
CA ALA A 549 -21.92 7.30 13.41
C ALA A 549 -22.06 8.84 13.40
N GLY A 550 -21.71 9.45 12.27
CA GLY A 550 -21.75 10.90 12.05
C GLY A 550 -20.38 11.57 12.08
N GLU A 551 -19.30 10.82 12.35
CA GLU A 551 -17.92 11.30 12.33
C GLU A 551 -17.28 11.22 10.94
N ASP A 552 -17.74 10.33 10.05
CA ASP A 552 -17.32 10.22 8.64
C ASP A 552 -17.84 11.41 7.80
N THR A 553 -17.33 12.60 8.08
CA THR A 553 -17.80 13.86 7.47
C THR A 553 -17.40 13.99 6.01
N ASN A 554 -16.32 13.33 5.60
CA ASN A 554 -15.82 13.34 4.24
C ASN A 554 -16.22 12.08 3.43
N GLY A 555 -16.79 11.06 4.07
CA GLY A 555 -17.31 9.85 3.43
C GLY A 555 -16.23 8.86 3.00
N ASN A 556 -15.04 8.90 3.58
CA ASN A 556 -13.92 8.03 3.24
C ASN A 556 -13.94 6.69 4.00
N SER A 557 -14.84 6.54 4.99
CA SER A 557 -14.98 5.35 5.85
C SER A 557 -13.73 4.99 6.65
N ASP A 558 -12.86 5.97 6.90
CA ASP A 558 -11.70 5.93 7.78
C ASP A 558 -11.90 7.01 8.86
N ILE A 559 -11.26 6.89 10.03
CA ILE A 559 -11.29 7.97 11.01
C ILE A 559 -10.15 8.93 10.73
N ASP A 560 -10.47 10.15 10.31
CA ASP A 560 -9.45 11.18 10.14
C ASP A 560 -9.12 11.81 11.50
N VAL A 561 -8.19 11.20 12.22
CA VAL A 561 -7.56 11.80 13.40
C VAL A 561 -6.54 12.84 12.93
N ALA A 562 -7.00 14.02 12.53
CA ALA A 562 -6.16 15.17 12.17
C ALA A 562 -4.90 14.83 11.34
N ASP A 563 -5.01 13.94 10.33
CA ASP A 563 -3.88 13.43 9.53
C ASP A 563 -2.99 14.57 9.03
N GLY A 564 -1.73 14.61 9.44
CA GLY A 564 -0.78 15.68 9.13
C GLY A 564 0.67 15.33 9.41
N ASP A 565 1.01 14.04 9.52
CA ASP A 565 2.32 13.56 9.94
C ASP A 565 3.33 13.52 8.78
N GLY A 566 4.61 13.52 9.12
CA GLY A 566 5.64 13.11 8.17
C GLY A 566 5.50 11.64 7.79
N VAL A 567 5.58 10.76 8.78
CA VAL A 567 5.40 9.30 8.63
C VAL A 567 4.43 8.79 9.69
N GLN A 568 3.32 8.21 9.25
CA GLN A 568 2.32 7.57 10.11
C GLN A 568 2.36 6.04 9.91
N TYR A 569 2.41 5.29 11.01
CA TYR A 569 2.41 3.84 11.00
C TYR A 569 1.38 3.26 11.96
N ASN A 570 0.32 2.70 11.39
CA ASN A 570 -0.80 2.12 12.10
C ASN A 570 -0.71 0.60 12.08
N ILE A 571 -0.80 0.00 13.26
CA ILE A 571 -0.72 -1.44 13.48
C ILE A 571 -2.01 -1.92 14.11
N THR A 572 -2.69 -2.86 13.45
CA THR A 572 -3.91 -3.49 13.97
C THR A 572 -3.86 -5.01 13.85
N GLY A 573 -4.48 -5.73 14.78
CA GLY A 573 -4.55 -7.20 14.70
C GLY A 573 -3.24 -7.90 15.04
N ARG A 574 -2.78 -8.87 14.22
CA ARG A 574 -1.66 -9.81 14.51
C ARG A 574 -0.51 -9.70 13.51
N THR A 575 0.33 -8.67 13.62
CA THR A 575 1.42 -8.41 12.68
C THR A 575 2.81 -8.50 13.33
N THR A 576 3.81 -8.86 12.52
CA THR A 576 5.25 -8.76 12.82
C THR A 576 5.94 -7.69 11.97
N ALA A 577 5.15 -6.77 11.42
CA ALA A 577 5.63 -5.75 10.52
C ALA A 577 6.70 -4.85 11.15
N THR A 578 7.64 -4.42 10.31
CA THR A 578 8.81 -3.64 10.70
C THR A 578 8.87 -2.32 9.95
N LEU A 579 8.87 -1.21 10.68
CA LEU A 579 9.14 0.12 10.16
C LEU A 579 10.59 0.52 10.42
N ILE A 580 11.26 1.01 9.38
CA ILE A 580 12.61 1.58 9.48
C ILE A 580 12.59 2.97 8.87
N VAL A 581 12.92 3.98 9.67
CA VAL A 581 13.05 5.37 9.27
C VAL A 581 14.51 5.78 9.46
N GLY A 582 15.24 5.89 8.36
CA GLY A 582 16.65 6.23 8.33
C GLY A 582 17.55 5.00 8.55
N GLY A 583 18.79 5.26 8.93
CA GLY A 583 19.85 4.26 9.06
C GLY A 583 21.22 4.92 9.09
N ASN A 584 22.25 4.16 9.46
CA ASN A 584 23.60 4.71 9.66
C ASN A 584 24.13 5.45 8.40
N GLY A 585 24.25 6.79 8.50
CA GLY A 585 24.67 7.68 7.41
C GLY A 585 23.66 7.84 6.26
N VAL A 586 22.41 7.40 6.46
CA VAL A 586 21.33 7.42 5.44
C VAL A 586 20.02 8.01 5.97
N GLY A 587 20.11 8.90 6.96
CA GLY A 587 18.98 9.56 7.60
C GLY A 587 18.09 10.41 6.70
N ASN A 588 16.89 10.70 7.20
CA ASN A 588 15.88 11.53 6.55
C ASN A 588 15.86 12.95 7.13
N THR A 589 15.19 13.86 6.42
CA THR A 589 14.79 15.18 6.93
C THR A 589 13.27 15.24 6.96
N ILE A 590 12.69 15.28 8.16
CA ILE A 590 11.23 15.24 8.39
C ILE A 590 10.81 16.47 9.18
N ARG A 591 10.16 17.46 8.55
CA ARG A 591 9.91 18.75 9.20
C ARG A 591 8.73 19.52 8.62
N ASN A 592 8.24 20.53 9.34
CA ASN A 592 7.11 21.38 8.95
C ASN A 592 5.81 20.60 8.69
N ASN A 593 5.68 19.38 9.20
CA ASN A 593 4.41 18.66 9.10
C ASN A 593 3.43 19.27 10.10
N ALA A 594 2.14 19.26 9.75
CA ALA A 594 1.12 19.92 10.56
C ALA A 594 0.91 19.24 11.92
N ASP A 595 1.17 17.94 12.00
CA ASP A 595 1.15 17.16 13.24
C ASP A 595 2.55 16.57 13.52
N ASP A 596 2.71 15.27 13.72
CA ASP A 596 3.97 14.69 14.18
C ASP A 596 5.02 14.58 13.07
N GLY A 597 6.29 14.47 13.49
CA GLY A 597 7.35 14.00 12.58
C GLY A 597 7.13 12.54 12.19
N VAL A 598 7.10 11.66 13.20
CA VAL A 598 6.82 10.22 13.04
C VAL A 598 5.81 9.79 14.09
N ALA A 599 4.64 9.34 13.66
CA ALA A 599 3.59 8.82 14.52
C ALA A 599 3.46 7.30 14.36
N VAL A 600 3.43 6.59 15.49
CA VAL A 600 3.21 5.14 15.52
C VAL A 600 2.03 4.83 16.42
N THR A 601 1.05 4.12 15.89
CA THR A 601 -0.11 3.64 16.66
C THR A 601 -0.20 2.13 16.58
N ALA A 602 -0.26 1.45 17.72
CA ALA A 602 -0.42 0.01 17.79
C ALA A 602 -1.62 -0.38 18.64
N THR A 603 -2.59 -1.06 18.03
CA THR A 603 -3.83 -1.49 18.66
C THR A 603 -4.04 -2.99 18.50
N GLY A 604 -4.42 -3.69 19.57
CA GLY A 604 -4.69 -5.13 19.48
C GLY A 604 -5.38 -5.76 20.68
N SER A 605 -6.09 -6.87 20.44
CA SER A 605 -6.68 -7.74 21.46
C SER A 605 -6.68 -9.22 21.00
N GLY A 606 -6.69 -10.17 21.94
CA GLY A 606 -6.76 -11.62 21.68
C GLY A 606 -5.46 -12.45 21.87
N VAL A 607 -5.58 -13.78 21.83
CA VAL A 607 -4.58 -14.85 22.18
C VAL A 607 -3.31 -14.92 21.29
N ASN A 608 -2.99 -13.88 20.52
CA ASN A 608 -1.77 -13.79 19.70
C ASN A 608 -1.47 -12.32 19.40
N VAL A 609 -0.60 -11.71 20.21
CA VAL A 609 -0.33 -10.26 20.17
C VAL A 609 0.57 -9.84 19.00
N SER A 610 0.34 -8.63 18.47
CA SER A 610 1.24 -7.99 17.51
C SER A 610 2.60 -7.71 18.12
N ARG A 611 3.67 -7.88 17.33
CA ARG A 611 5.07 -7.67 17.74
C ARG A 611 5.82 -6.81 16.74
N PRO A 612 5.37 -5.56 16.49
CA PRO A 612 5.97 -4.69 15.50
C PRO A 612 7.34 -4.19 15.97
N ILE A 613 8.24 -3.99 15.02
CA ILE A 613 9.57 -3.41 15.26
C ILE A 613 9.62 -2.05 14.58
N VAL A 614 10.02 -1.02 15.32
CA VAL A 614 10.20 0.34 14.82
C VAL A 614 11.62 0.79 15.10
N SER A 615 12.34 1.16 14.05
CA SER A 615 13.71 1.68 14.14
C SER A 615 13.80 3.05 13.48
N ILE A 616 14.25 4.06 14.22
CA ILE A 616 14.40 5.44 13.77
C ILE A 616 15.85 5.84 14.02
N VAL A 617 16.66 6.01 12.96
CA VAL A 617 18.12 6.19 13.08
C VAL A 617 18.65 7.31 12.20
N ASP A 618 19.52 8.14 12.76
CA ASP A 618 20.26 9.21 12.06
C ASP A 618 19.39 10.29 11.37
N ASN A 619 18.15 10.49 11.80
CA ASN A 619 17.25 11.46 11.17
C ASN A 619 17.37 12.87 11.78
N THR A 620 17.07 13.89 10.96
CA THR A 620 16.66 15.20 11.45
C THR A 620 15.13 15.28 11.44
N ILE A 621 14.53 15.40 12.61
CA ILE A 621 13.08 15.47 12.82
C ILE A 621 12.75 16.82 13.48
N GLY A 622 12.04 17.67 12.75
CA GLY A 622 11.71 19.04 13.12
C GLY A 622 12.68 20.08 12.53
N GLY A 623 12.84 21.23 13.18
CA GLY A 623 13.57 22.38 12.63
C GLY A 623 15.08 22.34 12.88
N GLU A 624 15.86 22.99 12.01
CA GLU A 624 17.34 23.06 12.16
C GLU A 624 17.85 24.42 12.68
N LEU A 625 17.11 25.53 12.58
CA LEU A 625 17.48 26.83 13.15
C LEU A 625 16.34 27.87 12.95
N ASN A 626 16.04 28.68 13.99
CA ASN A 626 15.10 29.82 14.01
C ASN A 626 13.59 29.52 14.20
N GLY A 627 13.23 29.01 15.39
CA GLY A 627 11.86 29.07 15.93
C GLY A 627 10.88 28.04 15.35
N MET A 628 9.81 27.76 16.10
CA MET A 628 8.80 26.73 15.84
C MET A 628 8.22 26.69 14.41
N ALA A 629 8.21 27.82 13.69
CA ALA A 629 7.70 27.87 12.32
C ALA A 629 8.49 26.98 11.33
N ALA A 630 9.61 26.41 11.77
CA ALA A 630 10.46 25.49 11.03
C ALA A 630 10.40 24.02 11.51
N GLY A 631 9.59 23.69 12.53
CA GLY A 631 9.43 22.32 13.05
C GLY A 631 8.05 21.72 12.80
N ASN A 632 7.82 20.50 13.28
CA ASN A 632 6.51 19.84 13.16
C ASN A 632 5.51 20.46 14.16
N GLY A 633 4.22 20.48 13.83
CA GLY A 633 3.19 21.08 14.68
C GLY A 633 2.87 20.25 15.92
N GLY A 634 2.98 18.93 15.82
CA GLY A 634 2.83 17.93 16.86
C GLY A 634 4.12 17.64 17.63
N ASP A 635 4.28 16.38 18.02
CA ASP A 635 5.49 15.80 18.59
C ASP A 635 6.55 15.53 17.52
N GLY A 636 7.82 15.39 17.94
CA GLY A 636 8.85 14.89 17.03
C GLY A 636 8.60 13.44 16.64
N VAL A 637 8.49 12.58 17.66
CA VAL A 637 8.14 11.16 17.51
C VAL A 637 7.09 10.79 18.56
N SER A 638 5.97 10.21 18.13
CA SER A 638 4.95 9.66 19.02
C SER A 638 4.81 8.15 18.87
N LEU A 639 4.58 7.47 19.99
CA LEU A 639 4.19 6.07 20.05
C LEU A 639 2.98 5.93 20.97
N ASN A 640 1.86 5.48 20.41
CA ASN A 640 0.64 5.17 21.13
C ASN A 640 0.35 3.67 21.05
N VAL A 641 0.32 2.99 22.20
CA VAL A 641 -0.02 1.57 22.29
C VAL A 641 -1.33 1.42 23.04
N PHE A 642 -2.30 0.74 22.43
CA PHE A 642 -3.62 0.46 22.98
C PHE A 642 -3.87 -1.04 23.08
N GLY A 643 -4.09 -1.55 24.31
CA GLY A 643 -4.32 -2.97 24.56
C GLY A 643 -5.57 -3.28 25.38
N GLY A 644 -6.19 -4.44 25.11
CA GLY A 644 -7.27 -5.02 25.91
C GLY A 644 -8.69 -4.79 25.38
N THR A 645 -9.55 -5.81 25.54
CA THR A 645 -11.02 -5.69 25.43
C THR A 645 -11.58 -5.26 26.78
N ALA A 646 -12.23 -4.11 26.83
CA ALA A 646 -12.99 -3.62 27.97
C ALA A 646 -14.20 -4.52 28.27
N ILE A 647 -14.03 -5.59 29.04
CA ILE A 647 -15.13 -6.20 29.79
C ILE A 647 -14.62 -6.62 31.17
N GLY A 648 -14.42 -5.63 32.04
CA GLY A 648 -14.48 -5.90 33.48
C GLY A 648 -15.87 -6.44 33.80
N LEU A 649 -15.96 -7.52 34.57
CA LEU A 649 -17.22 -7.91 35.20
C LEU A 649 -17.69 -6.70 36.01
N ALA A 650 -18.91 -6.22 35.74
CA ALA A 650 -19.48 -5.16 36.56
C ALA A 650 -19.44 -5.61 38.03
N PRO A 651 -19.14 -4.71 39.00
CA PRO A 651 -18.99 -5.08 40.41
C PRO A 651 -20.22 -5.79 41.02
N GLY A 652 -21.38 -5.76 40.35
CA GLY A 652 -22.58 -6.53 40.72
C GLY A 652 -22.86 -7.81 39.92
N ALA A 653 -22.05 -8.16 38.91
CA ALA A 653 -22.22 -9.38 38.13
C ALA A 653 -21.68 -10.61 38.88
N VAL A 654 -20.62 -10.45 39.69
CA VAL A 654 -20.12 -11.50 40.61
C VAL A 654 -21.15 -11.82 41.69
N ASP A 655 -21.94 -10.82 42.10
CA ASP A 655 -23.06 -10.96 43.06
C ASP A 655 -24.27 -11.72 42.46
N ALA A 656 -24.35 -11.83 41.12
CA ALA A 656 -25.49 -12.39 40.39
C ALA A 656 -25.24 -13.79 39.80
N ILE A 657 -24.00 -14.28 39.77
CA ILE A 657 -23.71 -15.66 39.37
C ILE A 657 -23.98 -16.54 40.59
N GLY A 658 -25.27 -16.87 40.80
CA GLY A 658 -25.64 -18.01 41.63
C GLY A 658 -24.84 -19.26 41.19
N PRO A 659 -24.60 -20.22 42.10
CA PRO A 659 -23.60 -21.27 41.93
C PRO A 659 -23.85 -22.06 40.64
N LEU A 660 -23.16 -21.67 39.57
CA LEU A 660 -22.98 -22.47 38.37
C LEU A 660 -21.59 -23.11 38.47
N GLY A 661 -21.36 -23.79 39.59
CA GLY A 661 -20.43 -24.92 39.62
C GLY A 661 -21.08 -26.12 38.94
N ASP A 662 -20.23 -27.04 38.49
CA ASP A 662 -20.47 -28.36 37.88
C ASP A 662 -21.47 -29.33 38.58
N GLY A 663 -22.29 -28.83 39.52
CA GLY A 663 -23.29 -29.59 40.26
C GLY A 663 -22.77 -30.22 41.55
N ASP A 664 -21.53 -29.97 41.98
CA ASP A 664 -20.97 -30.53 43.21
C ASP A 664 -21.11 -29.66 44.47
N GLY A 665 -21.46 -28.37 44.30
CA GLY A 665 -21.66 -27.42 45.40
C GLY A 665 -20.39 -27.13 46.22
N LEU A 666 -19.21 -27.46 45.69
CA LEU A 666 -17.89 -27.32 46.32
C LEU A 666 -16.87 -26.61 45.42
N SER A 667 -17.14 -26.45 44.13
CA SER A 667 -16.29 -25.68 43.21
C SER A 667 -17.04 -24.45 42.64
N ILE A 668 -16.80 -23.29 43.26
CA ILE A 668 -16.91 -22.02 42.54
C ILE A 668 -15.66 -21.98 41.66
N PRO A 669 -15.69 -21.55 40.38
CA PRO A 669 -14.47 -21.29 39.63
C PRO A 669 -13.63 -20.29 40.43
N GLU A 670 -12.63 -20.79 41.14
CA GLU A 670 -11.71 -19.98 41.93
C GLU A 670 -11.01 -19.05 40.95
N ASN A 671 -11.20 -17.74 41.09
CA ASN A 671 -10.40 -16.70 40.43
C ASN A 671 -10.41 -16.67 38.89
N ASP A 672 -11.49 -16.98 38.17
CA ASP A 672 -11.51 -16.76 36.71
C ASP A 672 -11.44 -15.25 36.36
N GLY A 673 -10.23 -14.73 36.23
CA GLY A 673 -9.97 -13.36 35.82
C GLY A 673 -10.09 -13.15 34.31
N VAL A 674 -10.22 -11.90 33.90
CA VAL A 674 -10.25 -11.47 32.48
C VAL A 674 -8.92 -11.82 31.79
N GLN A 675 -8.97 -12.49 30.63
CA GLN A 675 -7.80 -12.61 29.77
C GLN A 675 -7.54 -11.27 29.08
N GLU A 676 -6.34 -10.72 29.25
CA GLU A 676 -5.99 -9.38 28.79
C GLU A 676 -4.80 -9.48 27.86
N ASN A 677 -4.95 -8.92 26.66
CA ASN A 677 -3.96 -9.02 25.60
C ASN A 677 -3.79 -7.68 24.89
N GLY A 678 -2.56 -7.31 24.58
CA GLY A 678 -2.26 -6.13 23.75
C GLY A 678 -0.89 -6.16 23.08
N PRO A 679 -0.59 -5.21 22.18
CA PRO A 679 0.63 -5.24 21.37
C PRO A 679 1.93 -5.18 22.20
N ILE A 680 2.98 -5.84 21.71
CA ILE A 680 4.35 -5.74 22.27
C ILE A 680 5.22 -5.02 21.24
N VAL A 681 5.27 -3.70 21.33
CA VAL A 681 6.08 -2.87 20.43
C VAL A 681 7.55 -2.88 20.86
N GLN A 682 8.45 -2.91 19.88
CA GLN A 682 9.85 -2.57 20.08
C GLN A 682 10.17 -1.28 19.32
N LEU A 683 10.46 -0.20 20.04
CA LEU A 683 10.86 1.09 19.48
C LEU A 683 12.34 1.36 19.78
N THR A 684 13.11 1.73 18.78
CA THR A 684 14.51 2.15 18.92
C THR A 684 14.75 3.46 18.18
N LEU A 685 15.13 4.50 18.92
CA LEU A 685 15.59 5.80 18.41
C LEU A 685 17.09 5.92 18.67
N THR A 686 17.90 6.05 17.62
CA THR A 686 19.36 6.15 17.74
C THR A 686 19.94 7.28 16.91
N ASP A 687 20.80 8.10 17.52
CA ASP A 687 21.58 9.15 16.86
C ASP A 687 20.73 10.16 16.05
N ASN A 688 19.48 10.39 16.44
CA ASN A 688 18.59 11.37 15.79
C ASN A 688 18.77 12.77 16.37
N VAL A 689 18.47 13.79 15.56
CA VAL A 689 18.21 15.17 16.00
C VAL A 689 16.71 15.40 15.96
N VAL A 690 16.09 15.54 17.12
CA VAL A 690 14.66 15.80 17.28
C VAL A 690 14.49 17.17 17.90
N SER A 691 14.06 18.17 17.14
CA SER A 691 14.07 19.54 17.64
C SER A 691 13.02 20.48 17.07
N TYR A 692 12.66 21.50 17.86
CA TYR A 692 11.72 22.56 17.48
C TYR A 692 10.31 22.09 17.13
N ASN A 693 9.85 20.96 17.68
CA ASN A 693 8.47 20.49 17.50
C ASN A 693 7.50 21.32 18.36
N GLY A 694 6.24 21.43 17.92
CA GLY A 694 5.22 22.26 18.55
C GLY A 694 4.83 21.77 19.94
N HIS A 695 4.84 20.44 20.13
CA HIS A 695 4.63 19.76 21.40
C HIS A 695 5.93 19.14 21.93
N ARG A 696 6.01 17.82 22.13
CA ARG A 696 7.13 17.14 22.79
C ARG A 696 8.20 16.74 21.78
N GLY A 697 9.38 16.44 22.29
CA GLY A 697 10.42 15.80 21.47
C GLY A 697 10.03 14.37 21.13
N VAL A 698 9.88 13.55 22.17
CA VAL A 698 9.46 12.14 22.08
C VAL A 698 8.32 11.90 23.06
N ASN A 699 7.22 11.34 22.57
CA ASN A 699 6.02 11.01 23.34
C ASN A 699 5.74 9.51 23.26
N VAL A 700 5.67 8.84 24.41
CA VAL A 700 5.39 7.40 24.50
C VAL A 700 4.23 7.18 25.44
N LEU A 701 3.09 6.77 24.91
CA LEU A 701 1.87 6.45 25.64
C LEU A 701 1.57 4.96 25.52
N LEU A 702 1.65 4.24 26.64
CA LEU A 702 1.31 2.83 26.72
C LEU A 702 0.04 2.68 27.53
N THR A 703 -1.09 2.52 26.87
CA THR A 703 -2.43 2.47 27.47
C THR A 703 -3.03 1.06 27.31
N GLY A 704 -3.46 0.45 28.42
CA GLY A 704 -4.03 -0.89 28.39
C GLY A 704 -3.01 -1.99 28.66
N ALA A 705 -3.41 -3.23 28.34
CA ALA A 705 -2.54 -4.40 28.50
C ALA A 705 -1.43 -4.47 27.43
N ALA A 706 -0.27 -5.03 27.76
CA ALA A 706 0.79 -5.32 26.79
C ALA A 706 1.28 -6.77 26.94
N GLY A 707 1.22 -7.54 25.86
CA GLY A 707 1.49 -8.99 25.84
C GLY A 707 0.26 -9.84 26.16
N GLU A 708 0.42 -11.16 26.16
CA GLU A 708 -0.65 -12.11 26.50
C GLU A 708 -0.55 -12.52 27.98
N ARG A 709 -1.67 -12.42 28.72
CA ARG A 709 -1.72 -12.89 30.09
C ARG A 709 -2.95 -13.75 30.39
N ASP A 710 -2.70 -15.02 30.70
CA ASP A 710 -3.62 -15.87 31.45
C ASP A 710 -3.41 -15.59 32.96
N ARG A 711 -4.46 -15.09 33.62
CA ARG A 711 -4.41 -14.66 35.02
C ARG A 711 -4.14 -15.82 35.99
N GLU A 712 -4.40 -17.09 35.66
CA GLU A 712 -4.48 -18.13 36.71
C GLU A 712 -3.30 -19.12 36.80
N ASN A 713 -2.55 -19.36 35.72
CA ASN A 713 -1.63 -20.50 35.69
C ASN A 713 -0.15 -20.25 36.05
N GLY A 714 0.20 -19.11 36.66
CA GLY A 714 1.53 -18.89 37.27
C GLY A 714 2.76 -18.91 36.32
N ASN A 715 2.57 -19.15 35.02
CA ASN A 715 3.60 -19.06 33.99
C ASN A 715 3.62 -17.64 33.40
N ALA A 716 3.88 -16.62 34.23
CA ALA A 716 4.10 -15.27 33.73
C ALA A 716 5.51 -15.19 33.13
N LEU A 717 5.63 -15.32 31.80
CA LEU A 717 6.85 -14.95 31.08
C LEU A 717 6.86 -13.42 30.95
N PHE A 718 7.84 -12.76 31.56
CA PHE A 718 7.99 -11.30 31.44
C PHE A 718 8.40 -10.96 30.00
N ASP A 719 7.45 -10.46 29.21
CA ASP A 719 7.68 -10.05 27.82
C ASP A 719 7.22 -8.60 27.59
N PRO A 720 8.08 -7.61 27.93
CA PRO A 720 7.69 -6.21 27.98
C PRO A 720 7.70 -5.52 26.62
N VAL A 721 6.97 -4.40 26.52
CA VAL A 721 7.23 -3.36 25.51
C VAL A 721 8.66 -2.84 25.70
N ARG A 722 9.41 -2.68 24.61
CA ARG A 722 10.82 -2.27 24.68
C ARG A 722 11.02 -0.93 23.98
N ILE A 723 11.43 0.08 24.75
CA ILE A 723 11.70 1.42 24.25
C ILE A 723 13.18 1.72 24.50
N THR A 724 13.91 2.10 23.45
CA THR A 724 15.34 2.42 23.53
C THR A 724 15.62 3.75 22.86
N LEU A 725 16.15 4.71 23.62
CA LEU A 725 16.59 6.03 23.17
C LEU A 725 18.11 6.11 23.41
N THR A 726 18.92 6.18 22.35
CA THR A 726 20.38 6.21 22.47
C THR A 726 21.02 7.29 21.60
N GLY A 727 21.89 8.12 22.17
CA GLY A 727 22.70 9.08 21.38
C GLY A 727 21.91 10.21 20.71
N ASN A 728 20.62 10.39 21.03
CA ASN A 728 19.78 11.39 20.39
C ASN A 728 20.04 12.79 20.95
N THR A 729 19.84 13.81 20.13
CA THR A 729 19.70 15.21 20.56
C THR A 729 18.22 15.57 20.50
N ILE A 730 17.61 15.83 21.65
CA ILE A 730 16.19 16.18 21.79
C ILE A 730 16.12 17.59 22.37
N ALA A 731 15.67 18.57 21.59
CA ALA A 731 15.82 19.95 22.03
C ALA A 731 14.78 20.94 21.51
N SER A 732 14.52 21.98 22.31
CA SER A 732 13.69 23.13 21.88
C SER A 732 12.27 22.76 21.48
N SER A 733 11.72 21.69 22.06
CA SER A 733 10.32 21.31 21.88
C SER A 733 9.40 22.21 22.74
N GLY A 734 8.14 22.35 22.33
CA GLY A 734 7.17 23.21 23.00
C GLY A 734 6.86 22.83 24.44
N ASP A 735 6.74 21.53 24.70
CA ASP A 735 6.43 20.90 26.00
C ASP A 735 7.66 20.11 26.51
N GLU A 736 7.50 18.87 26.96
CA GLU A 736 8.60 18.03 27.47
C GLU A 736 9.56 17.56 26.36
N GLY A 737 10.83 17.31 26.73
CA GLY A 737 11.78 16.65 25.84
C GLY A 737 11.37 15.20 25.56
N VAL A 738 11.24 14.41 26.62
CA VAL A 738 10.77 13.02 26.58
C VAL A 738 9.64 12.85 27.57
N TYR A 739 8.43 12.55 27.08
CA TYR A 739 7.30 12.15 27.91
C TYR A 739 7.04 10.65 27.73
N TYR A 740 6.96 9.95 28.85
CA TYR A 740 6.73 8.53 28.91
C TYR A 740 5.62 8.23 29.91
N ARG A 741 4.55 7.60 29.45
CA ARG A 741 3.43 7.16 30.29
C ARG A 741 3.15 5.68 30.11
N ALA A 742 3.08 4.98 31.24
CA ALA A 742 2.64 3.60 31.31
C ALA A 742 1.35 3.51 32.14
N ASP A 743 0.25 3.15 31.50
CA ASP A 743 -1.08 3.11 32.09
C ASP A 743 -1.77 1.79 31.76
N SER A 744 -2.28 1.08 32.78
CA SER A 744 -3.08 -0.10 32.52
C SER A 744 -4.47 0.25 31.97
N ASP A 745 -4.96 1.47 32.24
CA ASP A 745 -6.29 1.97 31.88
C ASP A 745 -7.43 0.95 32.08
N MET A 746 -7.26 0.06 33.06
CA MET A 746 -8.14 -1.07 33.26
C MET A 746 -8.18 -1.53 34.69
N ASN A 747 -9.30 -2.16 35.04
CA ASN A 747 -9.53 -2.74 36.34
C ASN A 747 -9.09 -4.21 36.40
N GLN A 748 -8.09 -4.51 37.24
CA GLN A 748 -7.59 -5.88 37.37
C GLN A 748 -8.50 -6.77 38.24
N SER A 749 -9.42 -6.17 39.01
CA SER A 749 -10.54 -6.81 39.74
C SER A 749 -10.12 -7.97 40.64
N ARG A 750 -8.91 -7.93 41.20
CA ARG A 750 -8.40 -9.05 41.97
C ARG A 750 -8.93 -9.02 43.39
N PHE A 751 -9.40 -10.15 43.90
CA PHE A 751 -9.95 -10.24 45.26
C PHE A 751 -9.48 -11.49 46.00
N VAL A 752 -9.58 -11.43 47.33
CA VAL A 752 -9.42 -12.56 48.23
C VAL A 752 -10.79 -12.93 48.76
N TYR A 753 -11.18 -14.17 48.54
CA TYR A 753 -12.40 -14.74 49.07
C TYR A 753 -12.23 -15.09 50.55
N LEU A 754 -13.08 -14.52 51.41
CA LEU A 754 -13.10 -14.79 52.84
C LEU A 754 -14.31 -15.66 53.16
N GLU A 755 -14.13 -16.96 52.97
CA GLU A 755 -15.13 -17.97 53.24
C GLU A 755 -15.68 -17.85 54.69
N ASN A 756 -17.00 -17.77 54.86
CA ASN A 756 -17.62 -17.72 56.18
C ASN A 756 -17.60 -19.13 56.79
N PRO A 757 -16.82 -19.41 57.86
CA PRO A 757 -16.56 -20.78 58.29
C PRO A 757 -17.86 -21.47 58.74
N THR A 758 -18.25 -22.51 58.01
CA THR A 758 -19.38 -23.36 58.39
C THR A 758 -18.92 -24.35 59.45
N ILE A 759 -19.13 -24.03 60.73
CA ILE A 759 -19.04 -25.02 61.81
C ILE A 759 -20.45 -25.52 62.13
N GLY A 760 -20.94 -26.50 61.37
CA GLY A 760 -22.18 -27.22 61.68
C GLY A 760 -22.58 -28.27 60.63
N PRO A 761 -23.36 -29.30 61.00
CA PRO A 761 -23.89 -30.28 60.04
C PRO A 761 -24.77 -29.58 58.97
N PRO A 762 -24.97 -30.18 57.78
CA PRO A 762 -25.38 -29.49 56.53
C PRO A 762 -26.68 -28.65 56.56
N ASN A 763 -27.43 -28.69 57.66
CA ASN A 763 -28.77 -28.12 57.77
C ASN A 763 -28.92 -27.12 58.94
N ALA A 764 -27.82 -26.71 59.60
CA ALA A 764 -27.86 -25.76 60.72
C ALA A 764 -27.02 -24.51 60.43
N ARG A 765 -27.58 -23.53 59.71
CA ARG A 765 -27.04 -22.16 59.63
C ARG A 765 -27.29 -21.44 60.96
N VAL A 766 -26.46 -21.70 61.96
CA VAL A 766 -26.36 -20.84 63.15
C VAL A 766 -25.09 -20.00 63.01
N LEU A 767 -25.31 -18.75 62.59
CA LEU A 767 -24.29 -17.71 62.44
C LEU A 767 -23.84 -17.23 63.82
N LEU A 768 -22.75 -17.80 64.33
CA LEU A 768 -21.91 -17.10 65.30
C LEU A 768 -20.87 -16.35 64.48
N PHE A 769 -21.05 -15.03 64.36
CA PHE A 769 -20.08 -14.11 63.78
C PHE A 769 -18.81 -14.10 64.65
N ASP A 770 -17.92 -15.08 64.43
CA ASP A 770 -16.58 -15.01 64.99
C ASP A 770 -15.68 -14.22 64.02
N ASN A 771 -15.72 -12.90 64.16
CA ASN A 771 -14.81 -12.00 63.44
C ASN A 771 -13.35 -12.12 63.92
N THR A 772 -13.02 -13.01 64.85
CA THR A 772 -11.68 -13.09 65.47
C THR A 772 -10.73 -14.08 64.78
N ASN A 773 -11.19 -14.81 63.75
CA ASN A 773 -10.42 -15.89 63.10
C ASN A 773 -9.92 -15.58 61.67
N TYR A 774 -9.98 -14.32 61.26
CA TYR A 774 -9.44 -13.86 59.97
C TYR A 774 -8.10 -13.16 60.21
N SER A 775 -7.02 -13.89 59.97
CA SER A 775 -5.67 -13.36 60.05
C SER A 775 -5.28 -12.71 58.71
N PRO A 776 -4.70 -11.50 58.72
CA PRO A 776 -4.09 -10.89 57.52
C PRO A 776 -2.86 -11.68 57.01
N PHE A 777 -2.40 -12.67 57.78
CA PHE A 777 -1.30 -13.58 57.44
C PHE A 777 -1.76 -14.91 56.86
N ARG A 778 -3.02 -15.00 56.44
CA ARG A 778 -3.53 -16.16 55.69
C ARG A 778 -2.69 -16.38 54.43
N ALA A 779 -2.37 -17.64 54.15
CA ALA A 779 -1.51 -18.01 53.03
C ALA A 779 -2.12 -17.55 51.69
N GLU A 780 -3.44 -17.44 51.63
CA GLU A 780 -4.27 -17.01 50.51
C GLU A 780 -3.91 -15.59 50.03
N PHE A 781 -3.64 -14.65 50.93
CA PHE A 781 -3.19 -13.30 50.54
C PHE A 781 -1.77 -13.31 49.95
N THR A 782 -0.91 -14.20 50.45
CA THR A 782 0.47 -14.33 49.94
C THR A 782 0.57 -15.18 48.67
N SER A 783 -0.28 -16.20 48.49
CA SER A 783 -0.26 -17.11 47.34
C SER A 783 -0.77 -16.45 46.08
N LEU A 784 -1.68 -15.48 46.20
CA LEU A 784 -2.18 -14.70 45.07
C LEU A 784 -1.04 -13.89 44.43
N ASN A 785 -0.20 -13.25 45.23
CA ASN A 785 0.95 -12.54 44.67
C ASN A 785 2.04 -13.51 44.16
N GLY A 786 2.03 -14.79 44.56
CA GLY A 786 2.93 -15.83 44.04
C GLY A 786 3.04 -15.83 42.50
N GLY A 787 4.27 -15.78 42.00
CA GLY A 787 4.58 -15.75 40.56
C GLY A 787 4.41 -14.40 39.86
N SER A 788 4.00 -13.32 40.54
CA SER A 788 4.07 -11.96 39.97
C SER A 788 5.53 -11.47 39.90
N VAL A 789 5.77 -10.39 39.14
CA VAL A 789 7.11 -9.77 39.03
C VAL A 789 7.69 -9.46 40.41
N ASN A 790 6.86 -9.14 41.41
CA ASN A 790 7.26 -8.86 42.80
C ASN A 790 6.63 -9.81 43.84
N GLY A 791 6.20 -10.99 43.40
CA GLY A 791 5.28 -11.87 44.13
C GLY A 791 5.84 -12.66 45.30
N ASN A 792 7.15 -12.81 45.36
CA ASN A 792 7.83 -13.75 46.26
C ASN A 792 8.32 -13.12 47.57
N THR A 793 7.77 -11.97 47.94
CA THR A 793 8.33 -11.10 48.97
C THR A 793 7.45 -11.08 50.21
N ALA A 794 7.97 -11.56 51.34
CA ALA A 794 7.21 -11.85 52.56
C ALA A 794 6.74 -10.64 53.39
N TYR A 795 6.91 -9.40 52.90
CA TYR A 795 6.86 -8.17 53.71
C TYR A 795 5.93 -7.07 53.16
N LEU A 796 4.88 -7.43 52.43
CA LEU A 796 3.91 -6.44 51.96
C LEU A 796 2.61 -6.46 52.75
N SER A 797 2.01 -5.28 52.82
CA SER A 797 0.61 -5.11 53.14
C SER A 797 -0.24 -6.09 52.30
N PRO A 798 -0.95 -7.03 52.93
CA PRO A 798 -1.66 -8.10 52.23
C PRO A 798 -2.84 -7.60 51.36
N TYR A 799 -3.13 -6.29 51.38
CA TYR A 799 -4.16 -5.68 50.55
C TYR A 799 -3.66 -5.21 49.17
N LEU A 800 -2.37 -5.34 48.83
CA LEU A 800 -1.82 -4.92 47.53
C LEU A 800 -1.87 -6.03 46.48
N ASN A 801 -2.22 -5.67 45.24
CA ASN A 801 -2.08 -6.49 44.05
C ASN A 801 -0.77 -6.14 43.34
N LEU A 802 0.16 -7.10 43.31
CA LEU A 802 1.49 -6.93 42.72
C LEU A 802 1.57 -7.41 41.28
N ARG A 803 0.44 -7.78 40.67
CA ARG A 803 0.39 -8.20 39.28
C ARG A 803 0.23 -6.98 38.38
N THR A 804 0.99 -6.96 37.29
CA THR A 804 1.01 -5.87 36.31
C THR A 804 0.70 -6.39 34.92
N VAL A 805 -0.24 -5.74 34.25
CA VAL A 805 -0.76 -6.14 32.92
C VAL A 805 -0.11 -5.33 31.79
N GLN A 806 0.40 -4.15 32.14
CA GLN A 806 1.26 -3.33 31.32
C GLN A 806 2.69 -3.49 31.86
N ASN A 807 3.60 -4.02 31.04
CA ASN A 807 5.00 -4.21 31.42
C ASN A 807 5.91 -3.62 30.35
N SER A 808 6.90 -2.85 30.78
CA SER A 808 7.76 -2.12 29.85
C SER A 808 9.22 -2.01 30.32
N LEU A 809 10.13 -1.97 29.35
CA LEU A 809 11.55 -1.69 29.53
C LEU A 809 11.88 -0.42 28.75
N LEU A 810 12.28 0.62 29.47
CA LEU A 810 12.71 1.91 28.95
C LEU A 810 14.22 2.04 29.14
N THR A 811 14.97 2.17 28.05
CA THR A 811 16.42 2.42 28.08
C THR A 811 16.71 3.78 27.47
N VAL A 812 17.32 4.68 28.24
CA VAL A 812 17.66 6.05 27.81
C VAL A 812 19.13 6.27 28.11
N THR A 813 19.98 6.22 27.08
CA THR A 813 21.44 6.27 27.25
C THR A 813 22.14 7.25 26.33
N GLY A 814 23.00 8.11 26.86
CA GLY A 814 23.87 8.97 26.03
C GLY A 814 23.12 10.07 25.26
N ASN A 815 21.90 10.43 25.66
CA ASN A 815 21.12 11.45 24.98
C ASN A 815 21.45 12.85 25.51
N THR A 816 21.25 13.87 24.65
CA THR A 816 21.26 15.28 25.05
C THR A 816 19.84 15.81 24.99
N VAL A 817 19.25 16.18 26.12
CA VAL A 817 17.85 16.62 26.24
C VAL A 817 17.79 18.03 26.83
N GLN A 818 17.54 19.04 25.99
CA GLN A 818 17.79 20.42 26.40
C GLN A 818 16.83 21.47 25.84
N ASN A 819 16.67 22.56 26.58
CA ASN A 819 15.91 23.74 26.17
C ASN A 819 14.45 23.46 25.77
N ASN A 820 13.82 22.42 26.33
CA ASN A 820 12.40 22.14 26.11
C ASN A 820 11.51 23.05 26.97
N GLY A 821 10.21 23.10 26.68
CA GLY A 821 9.28 24.06 27.29
C GLY A 821 9.27 25.44 26.62
N VAL A 822 9.56 25.54 25.32
CA VAL A 822 9.68 26.87 24.66
C VAL A 822 8.34 27.60 24.51
N ASN A 823 7.20 26.89 24.65
CA ASN A 823 5.86 27.44 24.41
C ASN A 823 4.86 27.24 25.56
N ALA A 824 5.18 26.34 26.48
CA ALA A 824 4.22 25.82 27.44
C ALA A 824 4.45 26.32 28.86
N VAL A 825 3.55 25.88 29.75
CA VAL A 825 3.62 26.12 31.20
C VAL A 825 4.47 25.03 31.87
N THR A 826 4.60 23.87 31.22
CA THR A 826 5.50 22.76 31.58
C THR A 826 6.62 22.65 30.55
N GLY A 827 7.71 21.95 30.86
CA GLY A 827 8.86 21.91 29.98
C GLY A 827 10.00 21.09 30.53
N GLU A 828 9.68 19.91 31.04
CA GLU A 828 10.61 18.99 31.66
C GLU A 828 11.56 18.40 30.61
N GLY A 829 12.77 18.04 31.03
CA GLY A 829 13.70 17.29 30.19
C GLY A 829 13.12 15.90 29.88
N MET A 830 12.94 15.09 30.91
CA MET A 830 12.33 13.76 30.82
C MET A 830 11.30 13.58 31.94
N PHE A 831 10.09 13.12 31.59
CA PHE A 831 9.01 12.83 32.52
C PHE A 831 8.52 11.37 32.34
N ILE A 832 8.59 10.58 33.43
CA ILE A 832 8.06 9.21 33.51
C ILE A 832 6.82 9.18 34.43
N GLU A 833 5.68 8.81 33.87
CA GLU A 833 4.42 8.66 34.58
C GLU A 833 3.99 7.18 34.64
N VAL A 834 3.72 6.64 35.84
CA VAL A 834 3.39 5.21 36.05
C VAL A 834 2.04 5.03 36.74
N GLY A 835 1.09 4.44 36.03
CA GLY A 835 -0.25 4.12 36.52
C GLY A 835 -0.31 2.81 37.30
N THR A 836 -1.35 2.66 38.12
CA THR A 836 -1.60 1.39 38.81
C THR A 836 -1.87 0.25 37.82
N GLY A 837 -1.30 -0.92 38.07
CA GLY A 837 -1.33 -2.06 37.17
C GLY A 837 -0.22 -2.09 36.11
N ALA A 838 0.67 -1.08 36.10
CA ALA A 838 1.85 -1.02 35.24
C ALA A 838 3.17 -1.31 35.98
N TYR A 839 4.12 -1.90 35.26
CA TYR A 839 5.52 -2.04 35.67
C TYR A 839 6.45 -1.43 34.63
N VAL A 840 7.32 -0.52 35.08
CA VAL A 840 8.34 0.12 34.26
C VAL A 840 9.72 -0.22 34.83
N ALA A 841 10.55 -0.86 34.02
CA ALA A 841 11.99 -0.92 34.24
C ALA A 841 12.67 0.20 33.44
N ALA A 842 13.20 1.22 34.13
CA ALA A 842 13.81 2.39 33.49
C ALA A 842 15.33 2.40 33.71
N ASP A 843 16.10 2.33 32.63
CA ASP A 843 17.56 2.44 32.62
C ASP A 843 18.00 3.78 32.03
N VAL A 844 18.25 4.77 32.89
CA VAL A 844 18.57 6.16 32.51
C VAL A 844 20.03 6.46 32.83
N ARG A 845 20.90 6.46 31.81
CA ARG A 845 22.35 6.56 31.99
C ARG A 845 23.07 7.50 31.03
N ASP A 846 24.14 8.12 31.51
CA ASP A 846 25.07 8.89 30.66
C ASP A 846 24.37 10.01 29.86
N ASN A 847 23.23 10.53 30.32
CA ASN A 847 22.48 11.58 29.61
C ASN A 847 22.88 12.98 30.09
N THR A 848 22.80 13.95 29.19
CA THR A 848 22.96 15.37 29.50
C THR A 848 21.61 16.06 29.37
N PHE A 849 21.09 16.56 30.48
CA PHE A 849 19.93 17.40 30.53
C PHE A 849 20.35 18.85 30.76
N GLY A 850 19.57 19.83 30.29
CA GLY A 850 19.78 21.21 30.71
C GLY A 850 19.01 22.26 29.93
N GLY A 851 18.82 23.41 30.56
CA GLY A 851 18.14 24.56 29.95
C GLY A 851 16.64 24.36 29.71
N ASN A 852 16.07 23.23 30.16
CA ASN A 852 14.65 22.95 30.17
C ASN A 852 13.92 23.96 31.09
N LEU A 853 12.65 24.25 30.79
CA LEU A 853 11.88 25.29 31.50
C LEU A 853 11.69 24.95 32.99
N ASP A 854 11.34 23.68 33.26
CA ASP A 854 11.10 23.14 34.59
C ASP A 854 12.19 22.12 34.96
N GLU A 855 11.82 20.94 35.47
CA GLU A 855 12.77 19.94 35.89
C GLU A 855 13.41 19.18 34.74
N ASP A 856 14.71 18.88 34.84
CA ASP A 856 15.39 18.08 33.84
C ASP A 856 14.98 16.61 33.88
N PHE A 857 14.58 16.12 35.06
CA PHE A 857 14.10 14.77 35.26
C PHE A 857 12.95 14.77 36.28
N HIS A 858 11.83 14.19 35.87
CA HIS A 858 10.61 14.08 36.64
C HIS A 858 10.01 12.67 36.59
N THR A 859 9.42 12.24 37.70
CA THR A 859 8.73 10.96 37.81
C THR A 859 7.49 11.11 38.67
N GLU A 860 6.39 10.47 38.28
CA GLU A 860 5.14 10.46 39.07
C GLU A 860 4.44 9.09 38.96
N SER A 861 3.58 8.78 39.95
CA SER A 861 2.61 7.69 39.86
C SER A 861 1.17 8.17 39.98
N PHE A 862 0.22 7.43 39.41
CA PHE A 862 -1.20 7.78 39.47
C PHE A 862 -2.11 6.55 39.57
N LEU A 863 -3.38 6.76 39.91
CA LEU A 863 -4.40 5.72 39.87
C LEU A 863 -4.97 5.61 38.46
N SER A 864 -4.79 4.46 37.80
CA SER A 864 -5.41 4.18 36.50
C SER A 864 -6.94 4.12 36.60
N ALA A 865 -7.64 4.48 35.51
CA ALA A 865 -9.09 4.53 35.49
C ALA A 865 -9.71 3.15 35.77
N GLY A 866 -10.74 3.11 36.62
CA GLY A 866 -11.46 1.89 36.99
C GLY A 866 -11.03 1.21 38.29
N ASN A 867 -9.89 1.56 38.90
CA ASN A 867 -9.28 0.77 39.99
C ASN A 867 -9.89 0.91 41.40
N THR A 868 -11.10 1.47 41.56
CA THR A 868 -11.66 1.81 42.89
C THR A 868 -12.81 0.90 43.34
N PHE A 869 -12.54 -0.39 43.51
CA PHE A 869 -13.52 -1.26 44.18
C PHE A 869 -13.42 -1.19 45.69
N ASN A 870 -14.57 -0.98 46.33
CA ASN A 870 -14.72 -1.23 47.75
C ASN A 870 -14.88 -2.74 47.94
N SER A 871 -14.13 -3.31 48.88
CA SER A 871 -14.40 -4.64 49.39
C SER A 871 -15.86 -4.71 49.89
N VAL A 872 -16.54 -5.82 49.63
CA VAL A 872 -17.95 -5.97 49.98
C VAL A 872 -18.06 -6.76 51.27
N ASP A 873 -18.70 -6.13 52.25
CA ASP A 873 -19.19 -6.73 53.49
C ASP A 873 -20.72 -6.71 53.42
N ASN A 874 -21.34 -7.87 53.20
CA ASN A 874 -22.79 -7.97 53.26
C ASN A 874 -23.22 -8.97 54.33
N THR A 875 -23.56 -8.43 55.50
CA THR A 875 -24.12 -9.14 56.65
C THR A 875 -25.44 -9.92 56.41
N ALA A 876 -25.98 -9.93 55.18
CA ALA A 876 -27.14 -10.74 54.80
C ALA A 876 -26.80 -12.24 54.67
N ILE A 877 -27.73 -13.10 55.10
CA ILE A 877 -27.56 -14.53 55.44
C ILE A 877 -27.18 -15.45 54.24
N GLU A 878 -26.95 -14.91 53.04
CA GLU A 878 -26.75 -15.70 51.81
C GLU A 878 -25.65 -15.20 50.85
N THR A 879 -24.88 -14.15 51.19
CA THR A 879 -23.79 -13.63 50.34
C THR A 879 -22.43 -13.73 51.04
N PHE A 880 -21.34 -13.93 50.28
CA PHE A 880 -19.98 -14.14 50.81
C PHE A 880 -19.17 -12.83 50.87
N ASP A 881 -18.16 -12.74 51.76
CA ASP A 881 -17.28 -11.56 51.92
C ASP A 881 -16.04 -11.65 50.98
N PHE A 882 -15.70 -10.56 50.28
CA PHE A 882 -14.50 -10.47 49.44
C PHE A 882 -13.71 -9.18 49.65
N VAL A 883 -12.40 -9.31 49.76
CA VAL A 883 -11.45 -8.18 49.86
C VAL A 883 -10.81 -7.94 48.50
N TYR A 884 -11.13 -6.84 47.84
CA TYR A 884 -10.43 -6.45 46.62
C TYR A 884 -9.02 -5.97 46.96
N LEU A 885 -8.02 -6.41 46.19
CA LEU A 885 -6.66 -5.92 46.33
C LEU A 885 -6.49 -4.59 45.59
N ASP A 886 -5.66 -3.70 46.11
CA ASP A 886 -5.31 -2.43 45.47
C ASP A 886 -4.22 -2.65 44.43
N ASP A 887 -4.48 -2.24 43.19
CA ASP A 887 -3.50 -2.31 42.10
C ASP A 887 -2.33 -1.37 42.36
N THR A 888 -1.12 -1.80 42.00
CA THR A 888 0.12 -1.06 42.30
C THR A 888 0.75 -0.43 41.07
N ALA A 889 1.30 0.77 41.21
CA ALA A 889 2.14 1.42 40.21
C ALA A 889 3.62 1.10 40.54
N GLN A 890 4.34 0.45 39.62
CA GLN A 890 5.67 -0.11 39.93
C GLN A 890 6.77 0.46 39.03
N LEU A 891 7.84 1.00 39.63
CA LEU A 891 9.00 1.56 38.91
C LEU A 891 10.30 0.99 39.48
N ASP A 892 11.10 0.35 38.63
CA ASP A 892 12.49 -0.05 38.90
C ASP A 892 13.43 0.85 38.10
N LEU A 893 14.03 1.86 38.74
CA LEU A 893 14.87 2.86 38.10
C LEU A 893 16.35 2.56 38.33
N ARG A 894 17.16 2.58 37.28
CA ARG A 894 18.62 2.75 37.36
C ARG A 894 18.98 4.13 36.82
N PHE A 895 19.62 4.95 37.66
CA PHE A 895 19.93 6.33 37.34
C PHE A 895 21.42 6.63 37.62
N THR A 896 22.26 6.60 36.59
CA THR A 896 23.72 6.73 36.77
C THR A 896 24.36 7.63 35.72
N ASN A 897 25.35 8.43 36.13
CA ASN A 897 26.13 9.31 35.25
C ASN A 897 25.29 10.34 34.46
N ASN A 898 24.18 10.82 35.00
CA ASN A 898 23.39 11.85 34.33
C ASN A 898 23.83 13.25 34.80
N ALA A 899 23.75 14.24 33.94
CA ALA A 899 24.05 15.63 34.28
C ALA A 899 22.85 16.53 34.00
N GLY A 900 22.62 17.55 34.82
CA GLY A 900 21.51 18.48 34.68
C GLY A 900 21.60 19.70 35.60
N ASN A 901 20.53 20.47 35.63
CA ASN A 901 20.33 21.63 36.51
C ASN A 901 19.36 21.31 37.65
N MET A 902 18.24 20.64 37.36
CA MET A 902 17.14 20.40 38.32
C MET A 902 16.52 19.00 38.24
N ILE A 903 16.26 18.38 39.38
CA ILE A 903 15.58 17.09 39.48
C ILE A 903 14.41 17.21 40.47
N ASP A 904 13.23 16.72 40.11
CA ASP A 904 12.12 16.53 41.05
C ASP A 904 11.53 15.13 40.89
N VAL A 905 11.61 14.34 41.96
CA VAL A 905 11.12 12.96 41.99
C VAL A 905 9.98 12.88 42.99
N THR A 906 8.92 13.65 42.78
CA THR A 906 7.78 13.72 43.69
C THR A 906 7.02 12.38 43.71
N SER A 907 6.91 11.74 44.87
CA SER A 907 6.15 10.50 45.07
C SER A 907 4.75 10.74 45.63
N ASN A 908 4.12 11.89 45.36
CA ASN A 908 2.77 12.17 45.87
C ASN A 908 1.66 11.34 45.16
N GLY A 909 2.04 10.23 44.53
CA GLY A 909 1.28 9.51 43.52
C GLY A 909 0.64 8.18 43.97
N ALA A 910 -0.25 7.65 43.12
CA ALA A 910 -1.08 6.45 43.32
C ALA A 910 -1.58 6.20 44.77
N ILE A 911 -2.43 7.10 45.29
CA ILE A 911 -2.97 7.01 46.66
C ILE A 911 -4.46 6.64 46.65
N TYR A 912 -4.80 5.47 47.20
CA TYR A 912 -6.19 5.09 47.44
C TYR A 912 -6.77 5.84 48.64
N THR A 913 -7.68 6.77 48.37
CA THR A 913 -8.31 7.63 49.38
C THR A 913 -9.65 7.11 49.90
N ASN A 914 -10.13 5.97 49.39
CA ASN A 914 -11.41 5.38 49.80
C ASN A 914 -11.31 4.69 51.18
N ALA A 915 -12.27 4.97 52.06
CA ALA A 915 -12.46 4.22 53.30
C ALA A 915 -13.10 2.87 52.98
N ASP A 916 -12.29 1.81 52.92
CA ASP A 916 -12.75 0.44 52.73
C ASP A 916 -13.08 -0.19 54.11
N PRO A 917 -14.37 -0.43 54.45
CA PRO A 917 -14.77 -0.88 55.78
C PRO A 917 -14.23 -2.27 56.13
N LEU A 918 -14.15 -3.15 55.14
CA LEU A 918 -13.72 -4.53 55.34
C LEU A 918 -12.18 -4.57 55.54
N LYS A 919 -11.43 -3.79 54.76
CA LYS A 919 -9.99 -3.57 55.02
C LYS A 919 -9.76 -2.87 56.37
N THR A 920 -10.65 -1.97 56.79
CA THR A 920 -10.58 -1.31 58.11
C THR A 920 -10.75 -2.33 59.24
N GLN A 921 -11.67 -3.27 59.05
CA GLN A 921 -11.91 -4.34 60.02
C GLN A 921 -10.71 -5.28 60.15
N PHE A 922 -10.03 -5.60 59.04
CA PHE A 922 -8.92 -6.56 59.04
C PHE A 922 -7.55 -5.96 59.35
N PHE A 923 -7.30 -4.71 58.93
CA PHE A 923 -6.00 -4.06 59.04
C PHE A 923 -5.99 -2.90 60.05
N GLY A 924 -7.13 -2.56 60.65
CA GLY A 924 -7.28 -1.50 61.65
C GLY A 924 -7.38 -0.10 61.03
N THR A 925 -7.42 0.94 61.89
CA THR A 925 -7.53 2.37 61.48
C THR A 925 -6.22 2.93 60.90
N ILE A 926 -5.10 2.26 61.14
CA ILE A 926 -3.77 2.64 60.63
C ILE A 926 -3.65 1.99 59.25
N GLY A 927 -4.12 2.67 58.20
CA GLY A 927 -3.97 2.20 56.81
C GLY A 927 -5.26 2.04 56.00
N VAL A 928 -6.32 2.81 56.25
CA VAL A 928 -7.60 2.73 55.50
C VAL A 928 -8.10 4.03 54.90
N THR A 929 -7.42 5.14 55.16
CA THR A 929 -7.59 6.39 54.41
C THR A 929 -6.19 6.80 53.98
N GLN A 930 -5.96 6.96 52.67
CA GLN A 930 -4.64 7.22 52.04
C GLN A 930 -3.71 6.00 52.05
N ARG A 931 -4.06 4.98 51.28
CA ARG A 931 -3.24 3.78 51.09
C ARG A 931 -2.34 3.98 49.87
N GLN A 932 -1.03 4.07 50.11
CA GLN A 932 -0.02 4.14 49.06
C GLN A 932 0.00 2.83 48.27
N ALA A 933 0.01 2.97 46.94
CA ALA A 933 0.10 1.86 45.99
C ALA A 933 1.23 2.06 44.98
N ASP A 934 2.05 3.08 45.18
CA ASP A 934 3.30 3.34 44.47
C ASP A 934 4.44 2.50 45.06
N LEU A 935 5.05 1.67 44.23
CA LEU A 935 6.20 0.83 44.56
C LEU A 935 7.39 1.25 43.71
N PHE A 936 7.99 2.37 44.10
CA PHE A 936 9.09 2.99 43.38
C PHE A 936 10.41 2.68 44.07
N GLN A 937 11.40 2.25 43.28
CA GLN A 937 12.72 1.94 43.79
C GLN A 937 13.83 2.39 42.84
N ILE A 938 15.03 2.49 43.39
CA ILE A 938 16.22 2.85 42.64
C ILE A 938 17.35 1.83 42.88
N ASP A 939 17.96 1.39 41.79
CA ASP A 939 19.17 0.58 41.80
C ASP A 939 20.39 1.43 42.13
N ASP A 940 21.37 0.85 42.84
CA ASP A 940 22.60 1.53 43.27
C ASP A 940 22.40 2.87 44.02
N GLY A 941 21.38 2.95 44.87
CA GLY A 941 21.00 4.12 45.65
C GLY A 941 22.15 4.79 46.44
N ASN A 942 23.11 4.03 46.94
CA ASN A 942 24.29 4.56 47.65
C ASN A 942 25.27 5.35 46.75
N ASN A 943 25.08 5.30 45.44
CA ASN A 943 25.95 5.89 44.42
C ASN A 943 25.23 7.00 43.65
N LEU A 944 24.04 7.43 44.09
CA LEU A 944 23.29 8.50 43.43
C LEU A 944 24.00 9.86 43.48
N ASP A 945 24.70 10.15 44.58
CA ASP A 945 25.55 11.35 44.74
C ASP A 945 26.99 11.15 44.22
N ASN A 946 27.20 10.19 43.33
CA ASN A 946 28.49 10.02 42.68
C ASN A 946 28.85 11.28 41.87
N PRO A 947 30.12 11.74 41.84
CA PRO A 947 30.55 12.91 41.07
C PRO A 947 30.23 12.85 39.56
N ASN A 948 29.87 11.69 39.02
CA ASN A 948 29.44 11.56 37.63
C ASN A 948 27.93 11.81 37.44
N ASN A 949 27.13 11.76 38.51
CA ASN A 949 25.70 12.09 38.50
C ASN A 949 25.54 13.51 39.09
N THR A 950 25.49 14.53 38.24
CA THR A 950 25.70 15.93 38.65
C THR A 950 24.54 16.82 38.24
N PHE A 951 23.72 17.21 39.22
CA PHE A 951 22.66 18.21 39.04
C PHE A 951 23.06 19.51 39.75
N ILE A 952 23.23 20.60 39.01
CA ILE A 952 23.73 21.87 39.54
C ILE A 952 22.70 22.98 39.31
N ASN A 953 22.05 23.43 40.39
CA ASN A 953 21.17 24.58 40.35
C ASN A 953 21.86 25.81 40.94
N PHE A 954 21.96 26.90 40.15
CA PHE A 954 22.65 28.14 40.54
C PHE A 954 24.05 27.95 41.17
N GLY A 955 24.80 26.95 40.70
CA GLY A 955 26.15 26.62 41.18
C GLY A 955 26.20 25.77 42.45
N ILE A 956 25.06 25.26 42.92
CA ILE A 956 24.93 24.34 44.05
C ILE A 956 24.60 22.95 43.50
N THR A 957 25.43 21.96 43.83
CA THR A 957 25.14 20.54 43.55
C THR A 957 23.96 20.08 44.41
N GLN A 958 22.98 19.43 43.79
CA GLN A 958 21.81 18.89 44.48
C GLN A 958 22.14 17.56 45.19
N ASP A 959 21.43 17.31 46.29
CA ASP A 959 21.47 16.10 47.11
C ASP A 959 20.53 15.06 46.49
N ILE A 960 21.03 14.23 45.57
CA ILE A 960 20.21 13.35 44.74
C ILE A 960 19.66 12.20 45.60
N ASP A 961 20.50 11.60 46.44
CA ASP A 961 20.08 10.55 47.37
C ASP A 961 19.00 11.04 48.37
N GLY A 962 19.17 12.26 48.89
CA GLY A 962 18.22 12.95 49.75
C GLY A 962 16.90 13.23 49.06
N THR A 963 16.95 13.57 47.77
CA THR A 963 15.78 13.87 46.94
C THR A 963 14.94 12.62 46.70
N PHE A 964 15.54 11.48 46.34
CA PHE A 964 14.83 10.21 46.22
C PHE A 964 14.31 9.69 47.57
N SER A 965 15.12 9.72 48.63
CA SER A 965 14.71 9.21 49.95
C SER A 965 13.59 10.03 50.61
N ALA A 966 13.59 11.36 50.44
CA ALA A 966 12.52 12.23 50.96
C ALA A 966 11.17 11.98 50.29
N ASN A 967 11.18 11.45 49.06
CA ASN A 967 10.01 11.13 48.26
C ASN A 967 9.77 9.61 48.21
N GLY A 968 9.94 8.90 49.32
CA GLY A 968 9.42 7.52 49.45
C GLY A 968 10.05 6.45 48.55
N TYR A 969 11.07 6.75 47.74
CA TYR A 969 11.77 5.75 46.93
C TYR A 969 12.58 4.80 47.82
N ASN A 970 12.54 3.51 47.49
CA ASN A 970 13.42 2.53 48.10
C ASN A 970 14.83 2.59 47.49
N LEU A 971 15.81 3.05 48.26
CA LEU A 971 17.23 3.14 47.85
C LEU A 971 17.95 1.81 48.08
N ARG A 972 18.34 1.10 47.01
CA ARG A 972 19.10 -0.16 47.14
C ARG A 972 20.59 0.08 47.34
N GLY A 973 21.22 -0.72 48.21
CA GLY A 973 22.59 -0.44 48.65
C GLY A 973 23.72 -0.81 47.69
N ILE A 974 23.52 -1.71 46.71
CA ILE A 974 24.55 -2.14 45.74
C ILE A 974 23.87 -2.32 44.38
N ALA A 975 24.48 -1.77 43.31
CA ALA A 975 24.08 -2.01 41.92
C ALA A 975 23.89 -3.50 41.60
N ASP A 976 22.79 -3.84 40.96
CA ASP A 976 22.57 -5.17 40.41
C ASP A 976 23.24 -5.30 39.02
N PRO A 977 24.18 -6.24 38.81
CA PRO A 977 24.75 -6.48 37.49
C PRO A 977 23.75 -7.02 36.45
N LEU A 978 22.55 -7.46 36.85
CA LEU A 978 21.53 -8.07 35.99
C LEU A 978 20.22 -7.24 35.91
N PHE A 979 20.31 -5.92 35.73
CA PHE A 979 19.15 -5.04 35.52
C PHE A 979 18.34 -5.39 34.25
N PRO A 980 16.98 -5.39 34.29
CA PRO A 980 16.13 -5.13 35.46
C PRO A 980 16.05 -6.33 36.40
N ASN A 981 15.87 -6.05 37.69
CA ASN A 981 15.76 -7.10 38.69
C ASN A 981 14.31 -7.58 38.80
N LEU A 982 13.95 -8.64 38.08
CA LEU A 982 12.63 -9.27 38.24
C LEU A 982 12.60 -10.01 39.60
N GLY A 983 11.73 -9.60 40.53
CA GLY A 983 11.57 -10.26 41.83
C GLY A 983 12.12 -9.51 43.05
N PHE A 984 12.31 -8.20 42.97
CA PHE A 984 12.81 -7.42 44.11
C PHE A 984 11.79 -7.36 45.26
N ALA A 985 12.30 -7.22 46.50
CA ALA A 985 11.47 -7.03 47.68
C ALA A 985 11.02 -5.56 47.80
N PRO A 986 9.73 -5.24 47.58
CA PRO A 986 9.24 -3.91 47.88
C PRO A 986 9.32 -3.65 49.38
N PHE A 987 9.82 -2.47 49.72
CA PHE A 987 9.94 -1.99 51.09
C PHE A 987 8.90 -0.88 51.26
N LEU A 988 7.99 -1.05 52.23
CA LEU A 988 7.16 0.06 52.69
C LEU A 988 7.97 0.87 53.73
N PRO A 989 7.94 2.22 53.70
CA PRO A 989 8.61 3.07 54.69
C PRO A 989 8.25 2.75 56.15
#